data_AF-A0A162JM85-F1
#
_entry.id   AF-A0A162JM85-F1
#
_cell.length_a   1.000
_cell.length_b   1.000
_cell.length_c   1.000
_cell.angle_alpha   90.00
_cell.angle_beta   90.00
_cell.angle_gamma   90.00
#
_symmetry.space_group_name_H-M   'P 1'
#
loop_
_entity.id
_entity.type
_entity.pdbx_description
1 polymer ?
#
loop_
_entity_poly.entity_id
_entity_poly.type
_entity_poly.pdbx_seq_one_letter_code
_entity_poly.pdbx_strand_id
1 'polypeptide(L)'
;MSASVPFVHGLASRLGLSGEVGNDPEGVHIELDGDDDRINAFLAALLGEAPPLARIESVDVTSEPPDGAGRAAGGFRIAASDQDPAGGRARTVVCADSATCADCLAELADPADRRYQFPFVNCTNCGPRFTIIKDVPYDRPATTMAPFRMCARCAAEYHDPGDRRFHAQPVCCPECGPTLTFRPAAGFWLTPEFGLGPGFRLGAGFMPAPADPARRCAHALDQAAALLRAGGILAVKGLGGYHLAVLAADETAVATLRRRKRREAKPFAVMARDLATVEQLCFLDPIARALLTDRRRPIVLLDHRRRPRAPGDRSRAGDRSRAGDRSGVDDAVPGGPPRIAPSVAPGVGTLGVMLPYTPLHHLLLARLPGPIVLTSGNISDEPILFEDEEALAALGPIADGFLLHDRAIHARLDDSVARSVRGRETLVRRSRGYVPEPVRLPWEVGRPVLACGAELKNTVCLAAGRRAFLSGHIGDLENHATMRSFVGGIEHLRRLFDITPELVAHDLHPEYLSTKWALEQDLPTVGVQHHHAHIASCLADNGHPGPVLGVAFDGLGFGTDGTLWGGEFLLADLAGFTRVAHFEPVPLPGGAAAIREPWRMAAAYLVAGGGAVACGGGAVACGGVPREADRRLLAVARRNERWWDAVVSLARARSVVRLTSSVGRLFDAVAALVGVRDTIDYEGQAAIELERLAAPGYHGGYHVGPPLPDAGPGPGPGPGSGSGSGGPVRLPGTELVRGVVEDLREGIEPAVIAARFHSSLAELTVDTCVALRARLPGAAAETVALSGGVFGNLRLLGEIEDGLLREGFAVLTHSQVPGNDGGISLGQAVVANARSQASHAVRPEPSRAETGSTRAAGLT
;
A
#
# COMPACT_ATOMS: atom_id res chain seq x y z
N MET A 1 14.88 11.85 15.41
CA MET A 1 13.46 12.24 15.20
C MET A 1 13.20 13.45 16.08
N SER A 2 12.63 14.54 15.57
CA SER A 2 12.76 15.83 16.24
C SER A 2 11.45 16.41 16.76
N ALA A 3 11.53 17.04 17.93
CA ALA A 3 10.59 18.09 18.29
C ALA A 3 10.73 19.21 17.26
N SER A 4 9.63 19.85 16.83
CA SER A 4 9.77 20.96 15.89
C SER A 4 10.48 22.13 16.60
N VAL A 5 11.44 22.77 15.92
CA VAL A 5 12.13 23.97 16.41
C VAL A 5 11.14 25.02 16.98
N PRO A 6 10.00 25.32 16.31
CA PRO A 6 8.95 26.17 16.87
C PRO A 6 8.41 25.72 18.22
N PHE A 7 8.16 24.42 18.40
CA PHE A 7 7.62 23.88 19.64
C PHE A 7 8.63 23.98 20.79
N VAL A 8 9.88 23.61 20.53
CA VAL A 8 10.97 23.72 21.52
C VAL A 8 11.15 25.18 21.95
N HIS A 9 11.21 26.11 21.00
CA HIS A 9 11.35 27.53 21.29
C HIS A 9 10.16 28.07 22.10
N GLY A 10 8.94 27.73 21.71
CA GLY A 10 7.72 28.12 22.43
C GLY A 10 7.69 27.55 23.86
N LEU A 11 8.11 26.29 24.03
CA LEU A 11 8.15 25.63 25.32
C LEU A 11 9.19 26.26 26.26
N ALA A 12 10.41 26.49 25.78
CA ALA A 12 11.48 27.13 26.53
C ALA A 12 11.10 28.57 26.93
N SER A 13 10.51 29.32 25.99
CA SER A 13 10.02 30.68 26.25
C SER A 13 8.92 30.71 27.31
N ARG A 14 7.96 29.77 27.25
CA ARG A 14 6.86 29.65 28.22
C ARG A 14 7.36 29.32 29.63
N LEU A 15 8.44 28.55 29.73
CA LEU A 15 9.06 28.16 31.00
C LEU A 15 10.13 29.15 31.49
N GLY A 16 10.43 30.20 30.73
CA GLY A 16 11.42 31.20 31.11
C GLY A 16 12.84 30.65 31.16
N LEU A 17 13.17 29.71 30.27
CA LEU A 17 14.50 29.14 30.09
C LEU A 17 15.28 29.97 29.06
N SER A 18 16.59 30.10 29.26
CA SER A 18 17.53 30.64 28.28
C SER A 18 18.21 29.51 27.52
N GLY A 19 18.90 29.82 26.42
CA GLY A 19 19.63 28.82 25.62
C GLY A 19 19.30 28.92 24.14
N GLU A 20 19.43 27.80 23.43
CA GLU A 20 19.19 27.76 22.00
C GLU A 20 18.65 26.42 21.50
N VAL A 21 17.96 26.48 20.36
CA VAL A 21 17.52 25.30 19.61
C VAL A 21 18.01 25.39 18.17
N GLY A 22 18.57 24.30 17.66
CA GLY A 22 19.01 24.18 16.28
C GLY A 22 18.56 22.85 15.69
N ASN A 23 18.43 22.80 14.36
CA ASN A 23 18.45 21.52 13.67
C ASN A 23 19.90 21.17 13.37
N ASP A 24 20.27 19.94 13.66
CA ASP A 24 21.58 19.40 13.31
C ASP A 24 21.40 18.12 12.46
N PRO A 25 22.51 17.56 11.97
CA PRO A 25 22.56 16.25 11.38
C PRO A 25 21.87 15.10 12.12
N GLU A 26 21.82 15.07 13.45
CA GLU A 26 21.31 13.91 14.21
C GLU A 26 19.85 14.07 14.66
N GLY A 27 19.35 15.31 14.70
CA GLY A 27 17.97 15.65 15.05
C GLY A 27 17.80 17.13 15.34
N VAL A 28 17.36 17.42 16.56
CA VAL A 28 17.24 18.79 17.09
C VAL A 28 18.08 18.88 18.34
N HIS A 29 19.06 19.78 18.29
CA HIS A 29 19.91 20.13 19.41
C HIS A 29 19.21 21.20 20.25
N ILE A 30 19.26 21.04 21.59
CA ILE A 30 18.63 21.96 22.55
C ILE A 30 19.62 22.23 23.68
N GLU A 31 20.11 23.46 23.78
CA GLU A 31 20.82 23.96 24.96
C GLU A 31 19.81 24.66 25.86
N LEU A 32 19.76 24.30 27.15
CA LEU A 32 18.88 24.92 28.13
C LEU A 32 19.68 25.42 29.33
N ASP A 33 19.59 26.72 29.58
CA ASP A 33 20.09 27.39 30.77
C ASP A 33 18.92 27.75 31.69
N GLY A 34 18.90 27.19 32.90
CA GLY A 34 17.87 27.45 33.90
C GLY A 34 18.04 26.63 35.18
N ASP A 35 17.13 26.81 36.14
CA ASP A 35 17.07 25.96 37.33
C ASP A 35 16.54 24.55 37.02
N ASP A 36 16.98 23.56 37.80
CA ASP A 36 16.67 22.14 37.61
C ASP A 36 15.16 21.87 37.55
N ASP A 37 14.36 22.58 38.34
CA ASP A 37 12.89 22.41 38.35
C ASP A 37 12.27 22.79 37.00
N ARG A 38 12.71 23.91 36.38
CA ARG A 38 12.24 24.34 35.06
C ARG A 38 12.75 23.45 33.93
N ILE A 39 13.99 22.97 34.01
CA ILE A 39 14.55 22.03 33.02
C ILE A 39 13.78 20.70 33.08
N ASN A 40 13.50 20.17 34.27
CA ASN A 40 12.70 18.97 34.43
C ASN A 40 11.26 19.16 33.92
N ALA A 41 10.65 20.32 34.18
CA ALA A 41 9.35 20.66 33.61
C ALA A 41 9.37 20.75 32.08
N PHE A 42 10.45 21.28 31.50
CA PHE A 42 10.67 21.31 30.05
C PHE A 42 10.74 19.88 29.49
N LEU A 43 11.55 18.99 30.07
CA LEU A 43 11.68 17.61 29.60
C LEU A 43 10.35 16.85 29.66
N ALA A 44 9.59 17.03 30.74
CA ALA A 44 8.25 16.44 30.87
C ALA A 44 7.28 16.95 29.79
N ALA A 45 7.25 18.27 29.55
CA ALA A 45 6.40 18.89 28.56
C ALA A 45 6.84 18.60 27.11
N LEU A 46 8.15 18.46 26.86
CA LEU A 46 8.70 18.10 25.55
C LEU A 46 8.12 16.77 25.06
N LEU A 47 7.98 15.81 25.97
CA LEU A 47 7.40 14.50 25.69
C LEU A 47 5.86 14.49 25.76
N GLY A 48 5.28 15.24 26.72
CA GLY A 48 3.84 15.24 26.97
C GLY A 48 3.00 16.14 26.06
N GLU A 49 3.59 17.20 25.50
CA GLU A 49 2.91 18.22 24.69
C GLU A 49 3.42 18.28 23.24
N ALA A 50 4.18 17.28 22.80
CA ALA A 50 4.78 17.24 21.47
C ALA A 50 3.71 17.50 20.37
N PRO A 51 4.02 18.34 19.36
CA PRO A 51 3.09 18.64 18.27
C PRO A 51 2.65 17.36 17.57
N PRO A 52 1.45 17.32 16.96
CA PRO A 52 0.94 16.12 16.34
C PRO A 52 1.93 15.47 15.37
N LEU A 53 2.64 16.27 14.56
CA LEU A 53 3.62 15.81 13.57
C LEU A 53 4.97 15.40 14.16
N ALA A 54 5.30 15.85 15.37
CA ALA A 54 6.52 15.46 16.04
C ALA A 54 6.37 14.03 16.59
N ARG A 55 7.39 13.22 16.39
CA ARG A 55 7.53 11.94 17.05
C ARG A 55 8.95 11.93 17.60
N ILE A 56 9.09 11.84 18.92
CA ILE A 56 10.38 11.86 19.62
C ILE A 56 10.79 10.40 19.85
N GLU A 57 11.97 10.01 19.38
CA GLU A 57 12.47 8.62 19.48
C GLU A 57 13.27 8.36 20.75
N SER A 58 14.15 9.31 21.07
CA SER A 58 15.02 9.33 22.24
C SER A 58 15.28 10.78 22.60
N VAL A 59 15.60 11.01 23.87
CA VAL A 59 16.09 12.29 24.38
C VAL A 59 17.32 11.94 25.19
N ASP A 60 18.49 12.35 24.70
CA ASP A 60 19.75 12.19 25.41
C ASP A 60 20.05 13.50 26.12
N VAL A 61 20.18 13.44 27.45
CA VAL A 61 20.37 14.62 28.31
C VAL A 61 21.74 14.55 28.96
N THR A 62 22.58 15.53 28.68
CA THR A 62 23.89 15.72 29.31
C THR A 62 23.89 17.01 30.12
N SER A 63 24.35 16.93 31.37
CA SER A 63 24.49 18.10 32.24
C SER A 63 25.93 18.60 32.19
N GLU A 64 26.11 19.88 31.87
CA GLU A 64 27.41 20.55 31.89
C GLU A 64 27.40 21.67 32.95
N PRO A 65 28.54 21.94 33.64
CA PRO A 65 28.63 23.07 34.54
C PRO A 65 28.46 24.38 33.75
N PRO A 66 27.79 25.41 34.32
CA PRO A 66 27.56 26.65 33.61
C PRO A 66 28.88 27.28 33.19
N ASP A 67 29.05 27.53 31.90
CA ASP A 67 30.21 28.24 31.36
C ASP A 67 30.31 29.60 32.07
N GLY A 68 31.44 29.85 32.73
CA GLY A 68 31.69 31.03 33.58
C GLY A 68 31.60 32.39 32.86
N ALA A 69 31.26 32.41 31.58
CA ALA A 69 30.84 33.59 30.83
C ALA A 69 29.31 33.67 30.86
N GLY A 70 28.76 34.42 31.82
CA GLY A 70 27.32 34.55 32.02
C GLY A 70 26.54 34.82 30.73
N ARG A 71 25.86 33.79 30.20
CA ARG A 71 24.78 33.91 29.19
C ARG A 71 23.47 34.42 29.82
N ALA A 72 23.51 34.89 31.06
CA ALA A 72 22.38 35.48 31.79
C ALA A 72 22.03 36.89 31.28
N ALA A 73 21.56 37.00 30.04
CA ALA A 73 20.84 38.18 29.52
C ALA A 73 20.15 37.97 28.16
N GLY A 74 20.45 36.90 27.41
CA GLY A 74 19.80 36.61 26.14
C GLY A 74 18.76 35.50 26.33
N GLY A 75 17.49 35.76 26.01
CA GLY A 75 16.44 34.72 26.04
C GLY A 75 16.75 33.52 25.13
N PHE A 76 15.81 32.58 25.05
CA PHE A 76 15.94 31.42 24.18
C PHE A 76 15.97 31.82 22.70
N ARG A 77 16.91 31.28 21.91
CA ARG A 77 17.13 31.64 20.50
C ARG A 77 17.04 30.44 19.57
N ILE A 78 16.68 30.67 18.32
CA ILE A 78 16.84 29.65 17.26
C ILE A 78 18.22 29.86 16.63
N ALA A 79 19.09 28.86 16.74
CA ALA A 79 20.39 28.86 16.08
C ALA A 79 20.19 28.77 14.55
N ALA A 80 21.06 29.44 13.79
CA ALA A 80 21.09 29.25 12.34
C ALA A 80 21.44 27.78 12.07
N SER A 81 20.70 27.11 11.17
CA SER A 81 21.04 25.74 10.79
C SER A 81 22.47 25.69 10.29
N ASP A 82 23.34 24.90 10.94
CA ASP A 82 24.73 24.76 10.53
C ASP A 82 24.79 24.24 9.09
N GLN A 83 25.20 25.13 8.18
CA GLN A 83 25.68 24.76 6.87
C GLN A 83 27.20 24.62 6.96
N ASP A 84 27.70 23.67 7.74
CA ASP A 84 29.12 23.36 7.71
C ASP A 84 29.47 22.66 6.38
N PRO A 85 30.26 23.27 5.48
CA PRO A 85 30.71 22.62 4.26
C PRO A 85 31.74 21.51 4.53
N ALA A 86 32.20 21.36 5.77
CA ALA A 86 33.25 20.43 6.20
C ALA A 86 32.72 19.33 7.16
N GLY A 87 31.73 18.54 6.73
CA GLY A 87 31.69 17.11 7.09
C GLY A 87 30.65 16.62 8.12
N GLY A 88 29.68 17.43 8.55
CA GLY A 88 28.52 16.98 9.35
C GLY A 88 27.34 16.53 8.48
N ARG A 89 27.10 15.22 8.36
CA ARG A 89 26.12 14.61 7.42
C ARG A 89 24.65 14.75 7.84
N ALA A 90 23.84 15.59 7.19
CA ALA A 90 22.44 15.83 7.53
C ALA A 90 21.54 14.55 7.57
N ARG A 91 21.00 14.16 8.74
CA ARG A 91 20.06 13.02 8.94
C ARG A 91 18.68 13.43 9.48
N THR A 92 18.25 14.69 9.28
CA THR A 92 16.92 15.15 9.75
C THR A 92 15.81 14.40 9.01
N VAL A 93 14.93 13.71 9.75
CA VAL A 93 13.85 12.90 9.18
C VAL A 93 12.75 13.81 8.61
N VAL A 94 12.49 13.66 7.31
CA VAL A 94 11.43 14.38 6.60
C VAL A 94 10.05 13.84 7.00
N CYS A 95 9.14 14.73 7.38
CA CYS A 95 7.76 14.37 7.71
C CYS A 95 6.97 13.99 6.46
N ALA A 96 6.02 13.06 6.62
CA ALA A 96 5.03 12.78 5.59
C ALA A 96 4.08 13.98 5.37
N ASP A 97 3.44 14.02 4.20
CA ASP A 97 2.36 14.97 3.95
C ASP A 97 1.19 14.76 4.92
N SER A 98 0.63 15.85 5.43
CA SER A 98 -0.46 15.81 6.40
C SER A 98 -1.69 16.53 5.88
N ALA A 99 -2.87 15.97 6.18
CA ALA A 99 -4.14 16.63 5.95
C ALA A 99 -4.26 17.93 6.75
N THR A 100 -5.08 18.86 6.25
CA THR A 100 -5.38 20.14 6.91
C THR A 100 -5.87 19.93 8.35
N CYS A 101 -5.24 20.61 9.31
CA CYS A 101 -5.65 20.53 10.72
C CYS A 101 -6.97 21.28 10.98
N ALA A 102 -7.61 21.01 12.12
CA ALA A 102 -8.86 21.64 12.52
C ALA A 102 -8.78 23.17 12.56
N ASP A 103 -7.66 23.73 13.04
CA ASP A 103 -7.47 25.20 13.11
C ASP A 103 -7.48 25.84 11.72
N CYS A 104 -6.76 25.26 10.76
CA CYS A 104 -6.75 25.75 9.39
C CYS A 104 -8.09 25.55 8.68
N LEU A 105 -8.89 24.53 9.08
CA LEU A 105 -10.26 24.37 8.58
C LEU A 105 -11.20 25.43 9.17
N ALA A 106 -10.99 25.85 10.42
CA ALA A 106 -11.74 26.95 11.02
C ALA A 106 -11.48 28.28 10.28
N GLU A 107 -10.22 28.61 10.00
CA GLU A 107 -9.85 29.78 9.19
C GLU A 107 -10.42 29.70 7.76
N LEU A 108 -10.39 28.51 7.16
CA LEU A 108 -10.95 28.29 5.82
C LEU A 108 -12.44 28.63 5.75
N ALA A 109 -13.15 28.45 6.86
CA ALA A 109 -14.59 28.66 6.99
C ALA A 109 -14.98 30.05 7.53
N ASP A 110 -14.05 30.79 8.15
CA ASP A 110 -14.33 32.09 8.78
C ASP A 110 -14.26 33.24 7.77
N PRO A 111 -15.39 33.94 7.46
CA PRO A 111 -15.40 35.08 6.54
C PRO A 111 -14.56 36.28 6.99
N ALA A 112 -14.23 36.37 8.28
CA ALA A 112 -13.37 37.43 8.82
C ALA A 112 -11.87 37.11 8.67
N ASP A 113 -11.51 35.84 8.44
CA ASP A 113 -10.11 35.45 8.25
C ASP A 113 -9.63 35.82 6.85
N ARG A 114 -8.39 36.30 6.75
CA ARG A 114 -7.77 36.66 5.47
C ARG A 114 -7.55 35.46 4.53
N ARG A 115 -7.61 34.23 5.07
CA ARG A 115 -7.49 32.97 4.35
C ARG A 115 -8.85 32.30 4.14
N TYR A 116 -9.94 33.03 4.35
CA TYR A 116 -11.29 32.56 4.02
C TYR A 116 -11.34 32.00 2.60
N GLN A 117 -11.82 30.77 2.47
CA GLN A 117 -11.90 30.04 1.20
C GLN A 117 -10.57 29.92 0.41
N PHE A 118 -9.41 30.03 1.07
CA PHE A 118 -8.11 29.90 0.41
C PHE A 118 -7.66 28.43 0.29
N PRO A 119 -7.51 27.88 -0.94
CA PRO A 119 -7.30 26.45 -1.17
C PRO A 119 -5.91 25.90 -0.76
N PHE A 120 -4.98 26.76 -0.33
CA PHE A 120 -3.62 26.40 0.07
C PHE A 120 -3.30 26.72 1.53
N VAL A 121 -4.30 27.06 2.35
CA VAL A 121 -4.09 27.31 3.78
C VAL A 121 -3.40 26.12 4.47
N ASN A 122 -2.38 26.43 5.26
CA ASN A 122 -1.63 25.48 6.06
C ASN A 122 -0.98 26.19 7.26
N CYS A 123 -0.42 25.38 8.16
CA CYS A 123 0.42 25.79 9.29
C CYS A 123 1.56 24.78 9.49
N THR A 124 2.35 24.95 10.54
CA THR A 124 3.44 24.02 10.92
C THR A 124 2.95 22.59 11.16
N ASN A 125 1.70 22.42 11.59
CA ASN A 125 1.10 21.13 11.95
C ASN A 125 0.37 20.41 10.79
N CYS A 126 0.29 21.01 9.59
CA CYS A 126 -0.42 20.37 8.48
C CYS A 126 0.09 20.78 7.08
N GLY A 127 -0.48 20.15 6.05
CA GLY A 127 -0.22 20.47 4.65
C GLY A 127 0.93 19.64 4.05
N PRO A 128 1.35 20.02 2.83
CA PRO A 128 2.37 19.27 2.10
C PRO A 128 3.74 19.36 2.76
N ARG A 129 4.49 18.27 2.67
CA ARG A 129 5.88 18.11 3.12
C ARG A 129 6.66 17.39 2.04
N PHE A 130 6.76 16.06 2.10
CA PHE A 130 7.49 15.24 1.14
C PHE A 130 7.20 15.58 -0.33
N THR A 131 5.93 15.82 -0.68
CA THR A 131 5.53 16.17 -2.07
C THR A 131 6.12 17.47 -2.59
N ILE A 132 6.58 18.38 -1.73
CA ILE A 132 7.08 19.72 -2.12
C ILE A 132 8.54 19.95 -1.76
N ILE A 133 9.18 19.06 -1.00
CA ILE A 133 10.59 19.17 -0.63
C ILE A 133 11.43 18.77 -1.83
N LYS A 134 12.32 19.65 -2.26
CA LYS A 134 13.29 19.39 -3.34
C LYS A 134 14.62 18.89 -2.80
N ASP A 135 14.99 19.38 -1.63
CA ASP A 135 16.24 19.03 -0.96
C ASP A 135 16.17 19.29 0.56
N VAL A 136 17.17 18.82 1.30
CA VAL A 136 17.37 19.08 2.73
C VAL A 136 18.55 20.04 2.95
N PRO A 137 18.58 20.87 4.01
CA PRO A 137 17.62 20.97 5.11
C PRO A 137 16.24 21.53 4.68
N TYR A 138 15.19 21.18 5.42
CA TYR A 138 13.81 21.60 5.11
C TYR A 138 13.60 23.10 5.34
N ASP A 139 13.84 23.88 4.29
CA ASP A 139 13.63 25.32 4.27
C ASP A 139 12.94 25.77 2.98
N ARG A 140 12.22 26.90 3.01
CA ARG A 140 11.38 27.36 1.90
C ARG A 140 12.11 27.40 0.54
N PRO A 141 13.38 27.84 0.42
CA PRO A 141 14.11 27.82 -0.85
C PRO A 141 14.32 26.41 -1.44
N ALA A 142 14.43 25.40 -0.58
CA ALA A 142 14.57 23.99 -0.94
C ALA A 142 13.20 23.31 -1.17
N THR A 143 12.15 24.08 -1.47
CA THR A 143 10.81 23.54 -1.75
C THR A 143 10.20 24.08 -3.05
N THR A 144 9.05 23.54 -3.46
CA THR A 144 8.25 24.10 -4.55
C THR A 144 7.56 25.43 -4.19
N MET A 145 7.70 25.89 -2.93
CA MET A 145 7.23 27.20 -2.47
C MET A 145 8.25 28.33 -2.70
N ALA A 146 9.48 28.02 -3.13
CA ALA A 146 10.53 29.00 -3.39
C ALA A 146 10.13 30.15 -4.35
N PRO A 147 9.38 29.91 -5.45
CA PRO A 147 8.95 30.99 -6.36
C PRO A 147 7.94 31.98 -5.73
N PHE A 148 7.28 31.60 -4.62
CA PHE A 148 6.22 32.37 -4.00
C PHE A 148 6.79 33.22 -2.86
N ARG A 149 7.20 34.46 -3.15
CA ARG A 149 7.73 35.37 -2.13
C ARG A 149 6.63 35.75 -1.12
N MET A 150 6.89 35.55 0.17
CA MET A 150 5.94 35.92 1.23
C MET A 150 5.61 37.42 1.21
N CYS A 151 4.32 37.77 1.30
CA CYS A 151 3.93 39.17 1.56
C CYS A 151 4.30 39.57 3.00
N ALA A 152 4.27 40.88 3.30
CA ALA A 152 4.67 41.41 4.61
C ALA A 152 3.91 40.75 5.78
N ARG A 153 2.62 40.44 5.60
CA ARG A 153 1.80 39.82 6.64
C ARG A 153 2.07 38.32 6.83
N CYS A 154 2.41 37.59 5.77
CA CYS A 154 2.85 36.19 5.90
C CYS A 154 4.26 36.13 6.51
N ALA A 155 5.13 37.08 6.15
CA ALA A 155 6.45 37.18 6.75
C ALA A 155 6.37 37.52 8.25
N ALA A 156 5.44 38.39 8.68
CA ALA A 156 5.23 38.67 10.09
C ALA A 156 4.86 37.40 10.89
N GLU A 157 3.85 36.65 10.45
CA GLU A 157 3.46 35.38 11.09
C GLU A 157 4.58 34.32 11.04
N TYR A 158 5.38 34.30 9.97
CA TYR A 158 6.48 33.34 9.82
C TYR A 158 7.59 33.56 10.86
N HIS A 159 7.85 34.80 11.25
CA HIS A 159 8.91 35.16 12.20
C HIS A 159 8.40 35.40 13.63
N ASP A 160 7.08 35.37 13.86
CA ASP A 160 6.48 35.54 15.19
C ASP A 160 6.38 34.20 15.92
N PRO A 161 7.15 33.98 17.00
CA PRO A 161 7.10 32.73 17.78
C PRO A 161 5.74 32.46 18.43
N GLY A 162 4.90 33.49 18.60
CA GLY A 162 3.55 33.35 19.14
C GLY A 162 2.51 32.89 18.11
N ASP A 163 2.85 32.89 16.81
CA ASP A 163 1.93 32.48 15.74
C ASP A 163 2.08 30.98 15.42
N ARG A 164 0.97 30.31 15.14
CA ARG A 164 0.95 28.89 14.68
C ARG A 164 1.71 28.66 13.37
N ARG A 165 2.01 29.71 12.62
CA ARG A 165 2.78 29.70 11.37
C ARG A 165 4.24 30.09 11.53
N PHE A 166 4.73 30.20 12.76
CA PHE A 166 6.14 30.37 13.04
C PHE A 166 6.97 29.29 12.33
N HIS A 167 7.85 29.68 11.42
CA HIS A 167 8.61 28.78 10.54
C HIS A 167 7.78 27.76 9.73
N ALA A 168 6.51 28.05 9.44
CA ALA A 168 5.74 27.24 8.50
C ALA A 168 6.26 27.45 7.08
N GLN A 169 7.17 26.59 6.62
CA GLN A 169 7.81 26.69 5.30
C GLN A 169 6.84 26.89 4.12
N PRO A 170 5.66 26.22 4.06
CA PRO A 170 4.70 26.43 2.99
C PRO A 170 3.66 27.53 3.27
N VAL A 171 3.89 28.41 4.26
CA VAL A 171 2.96 29.50 4.58
C VAL A 171 2.71 30.38 3.36
N CYS A 172 1.44 30.68 3.14
CA CYS A 172 1.00 31.63 2.12
C CYS A 172 -0.42 32.13 2.42
N CYS A 173 -0.88 33.07 1.60
CA CYS A 173 -2.23 33.64 1.58
C CYS A 173 -2.62 33.94 0.12
N PRO A 174 -3.86 34.42 -0.15
CA PRO A 174 -4.27 34.77 -1.51
C PRO A 174 -3.37 35.78 -2.22
N GLU A 175 -2.67 36.66 -1.50
CA GLU A 175 -1.81 37.70 -2.10
C GLU A 175 -0.48 37.16 -2.62
N CYS A 176 0.11 36.17 -1.93
CA CYS A 176 1.49 35.75 -2.14
C CYS A 176 1.64 34.25 -2.44
N GLY A 177 0.52 33.52 -2.46
CA GLY A 177 0.48 32.07 -2.59
C GLY A 177 0.07 31.59 -3.98
N PRO A 178 -0.05 30.27 -4.11
CA PRO A 178 -0.52 29.64 -5.34
C PRO A 178 -1.97 30.03 -5.67
N THR A 179 -2.33 29.96 -6.94
CA THR A 179 -3.68 30.26 -7.45
C THR A 179 -4.27 29.07 -8.21
N LEU A 180 -5.58 28.82 -8.06
CA LEU A 180 -6.28 27.82 -8.86
C LEU A 180 -6.65 28.35 -10.24
N THR A 181 -6.57 27.47 -11.23
CA THR A 181 -7.03 27.73 -12.60
C THR A 181 -7.88 26.57 -13.08
N PHE A 182 -9.07 26.85 -13.59
CA PHE A 182 -9.84 25.85 -14.32
C PHE A 182 -9.56 25.98 -15.82
N ARG A 183 -9.27 24.85 -16.46
CA ARG A 183 -9.03 24.75 -17.91
C ARG A 183 -9.96 23.69 -18.51
N PRO A 184 -10.91 24.05 -19.39
CA PRO A 184 -11.69 23.05 -20.08
C PRO A 184 -10.83 22.25 -21.07
N ALA A 185 -11.18 20.98 -21.32
CA ALA A 185 -10.53 20.18 -22.34
C ALA A 185 -10.90 20.68 -23.75
N ALA A 186 -10.08 20.36 -24.75
CA ALA A 186 -10.35 20.74 -26.14
C ALA A 186 -11.69 20.15 -26.60
N GLY A 187 -12.61 21.00 -27.07
CA GLY A 187 -13.98 20.60 -27.44
C GLY A 187 -15.03 20.78 -26.34
N PHE A 188 -14.64 21.18 -25.11
CA PHE A 188 -15.55 21.44 -23.99
C PHE A 188 -15.59 22.94 -23.61
N TRP A 189 -16.77 23.51 -23.29
CA TRP A 189 -16.90 24.93 -22.86
C TRP A 189 -18.19 25.26 -22.05
N LEU A 190 -18.08 25.66 -20.78
CA LEU A 190 -19.23 25.86 -19.85
C LEU A 190 -20.22 26.99 -20.28
N THR A 191 -21.47 26.95 -19.77
CA THR A 191 -22.56 27.92 -20.08
C THR A 191 -23.25 28.47 -18.82
N PRO A 192 -24.03 29.58 -18.90
CA PRO A 192 -24.75 30.18 -17.77
C PRO A 192 -26.02 29.44 -17.30
N GLU A 193 -26.61 28.57 -18.12
CA GLU A 193 -27.93 27.96 -17.86
C GLU A 193 -27.83 26.42 -17.88
N PHE A 194 -27.92 25.82 -16.69
CA PHE A 194 -27.66 24.39 -16.42
C PHE A 194 -28.85 23.48 -16.82
N GLY A 195 -28.92 23.01 -18.06
CA GLY A 195 -29.90 21.99 -18.51
C GLY A 195 -29.33 20.99 -19.53
N LEU A 196 -29.76 19.72 -19.49
CA LEU A 196 -29.26 18.61 -20.34
C LEU A 196 -30.37 17.99 -21.22
N GLY A 197 -30.11 17.87 -22.52
CA GLY A 197 -30.90 17.12 -23.52
C GLY A 197 -30.05 16.69 -24.73
N PRO A 198 -30.45 15.68 -25.52
CA PRO A 198 -29.61 15.05 -26.54
C PRO A 198 -29.42 15.96 -27.77
N GLY A 199 -28.25 16.58 -27.85
CA GLY A 199 -27.90 17.62 -28.80
C GLY A 199 -26.97 18.63 -28.14
N PHE A 200 -25.77 18.17 -27.76
CA PHE A 200 -24.86 18.89 -26.87
C PHE A 200 -24.40 20.22 -27.49
N ARG A 201 -24.94 21.33 -27.00
CA ARG A 201 -24.33 22.65 -27.11
C ARG A 201 -23.89 23.09 -25.71
N LEU A 202 -22.61 22.84 -25.43
CA LEU A 202 -21.81 23.74 -24.61
C LEU A 202 -21.83 25.12 -25.30
N GLY A 203 -21.74 26.21 -24.55
CA GLY A 203 -21.80 27.61 -25.02
C GLY A 203 -22.16 28.63 -23.94
N ALA A 204 -21.19 29.33 -23.33
CA ALA A 204 -20.97 30.77 -23.58
C ALA A 204 -19.80 31.37 -22.77
N GLY A 205 -19.19 32.42 -23.35
CA GLY A 205 -18.68 33.59 -22.63
C GLY A 205 -17.65 33.34 -21.53
N PHE A 206 -16.37 33.47 -21.90
CA PHE A 206 -15.27 33.69 -20.97
C PHE A 206 -15.64 34.87 -20.04
N MET A 207 -16.16 34.62 -18.84
CA MET A 207 -16.12 35.64 -17.80
C MET A 207 -14.64 35.80 -17.47
N PRO A 208 -14.04 36.98 -17.70
CA PRO A 208 -12.64 37.18 -17.39
C PRO A 208 -12.43 36.82 -15.91
N ALA A 209 -11.38 36.06 -15.64
CA ALA A 209 -11.02 35.73 -14.27
C ALA A 209 -10.97 37.03 -13.46
N PRO A 210 -11.59 37.09 -12.26
CA PRO A 210 -11.54 38.27 -11.42
C PRO A 210 -10.09 38.74 -11.23
N ALA A 211 -9.84 40.05 -11.19
CA ALA A 211 -8.49 40.55 -10.94
C ALA A 211 -8.00 40.18 -9.52
N ASP A 212 -8.93 40.05 -8.57
CA ASP A 212 -8.67 39.66 -7.18
C ASP A 212 -8.26 38.18 -7.08
N PRO A 213 -7.04 37.87 -6.58
CA PRO A 213 -6.56 36.50 -6.38
C PRO A 213 -7.51 35.58 -5.59
N ALA A 214 -8.18 36.10 -4.55
CA ALA A 214 -9.08 35.28 -3.73
C ALA A 214 -10.32 34.86 -4.53
N ARG A 215 -10.88 35.79 -5.32
CA ARG A 215 -12.02 35.52 -6.20
C ARG A 215 -11.65 34.62 -7.38
N ARG A 216 -10.40 34.62 -7.85
CA ARG A 216 -9.93 33.68 -8.91
C ARG A 216 -10.05 32.23 -8.46
N CYS A 217 -9.60 31.93 -7.24
CA CYS A 217 -9.67 30.56 -6.72
C CYS A 217 -11.12 30.07 -6.58
N ALA A 218 -12.00 30.92 -6.03
CA ALA A 218 -13.43 30.60 -5.91
C ALA A 218 -14.07 30.37 -7.30
N HIS A 219 -13.76 31.23 -8.27
CA HIS A 219 -14.27 31.10 -9.64
C HIS A 219 -13.86 29.77 -10.30
N ALA A 220 -12.59 29.38 -10.19
CA ALA A 220 -12.11 28.10 -10.72
C ALA A 220 -12.81 26.89 -10.05
N LEU A 221 -13.05 26.96 -8.74
CA LEU A 221 -13.79 25.93 -8.00
C LEU A 221 -15.26 25.84 -8.43
N ASP A 222 -15.91 26.97 -8.69
CA ASP A 222 -17.30 27.01 -9.16
C ASP A 222 -17.43 26.39 -10.55
N GLN A 223 -16.48 26.65 -11.44
CA GLN A 223 -16.40 26.03 -12.77
C GLN A 223 -16.15 24.52 -12.69
N ALA A 224 -15.22 24.10 -11.85
CA ALA A 224 -14.95 22.68 -11.61
C ALA A 224 -16.18 21.95 -11.04
N ALA A 225 -16.87 22.56 -10.07
CA ALA A 225 -18.09 21.99 -9.49
C ALA A 225 -19.25 21.97 -10.50
N ALA A 226 -19.37 22.99 -11.35
CA ALA A 226 -20.32 23.02 -12.46
C ALA A 226 -20.12 21.86 -13.43
N LEU A 227 -18.87 21.57 -13.83
CA LEU A 227 -18.54 20.44 -14.69
C LEU A 227 -18.99 19.09 -14.06
N LEU A 228 -18.67 18.88 -12.79
CA LEU A 228 -19.04 17.66 -12.07
C LEU A 228 -20.56 17.51 -11.94
N ARG A 229 -21.29 18.60 -11.63
CA ARG A 229 -22.77 18.60 -11.58
C ARG A 229 -23.40 18.30 -12.94
N ALA A 230 -22.72 18.61 -14.04
CA ALA A 230 -23.15 18.29 -15.39
C ALA A 230 -22.77 16.86 -15.85
N GLY A 231 -22.22 16.03 -14.97
CA GLY A 231 -21.80 14.65 -15.28
C GLY A 231 -20.45 14.54 -16.01
N GLY A 232 -19.66 15.62 -16.04
CA GLY A 232 -18.34 15.63 -16.67
C GLY A 232 -17.24 15.02 -15.78
N ILE A 233 -16.16 14.57 -16.41
CA ILE A 233 -14.95 14.06 -15.76
C ILE A 233 -13.97 15.21 -15.51
N LEU A 234 -13.65 15.47 -14.25
CA LEU A 234 -12.70 16.50 -13.86
C LEU A 234 -11.34 15.88 -13.51
N ALA A 235 -10.25 16.35 -14.14
CA ALA A 235 -8.91 16.12 -13.64
C ALA A 235 -8.56 17.16 -12.57
N VAL A 236 -8.15 16.75 -11.38
CA VAL A 236 -7.84 17.62 -10.23
C VAL A 236 -6.38 17.44 -9.84
N LYS A 237 -5.60 18.52 -9.87
CA LYS A 237 -4.22 18.53 -9.34
C LYS A 237 -4.28 18.48 -7.80
N GLY A 238 -3.80 17.37 -7.23
CA GLY A 238 -3.78 17.09 -5.79
C GLY A 238 -2.44 17.43 -5.13
N LEU A 239 -2.13 16.76 -4.00
CA LEU A 239 -0.82 16.91 -3.33
C LEU A 239 0.30 16.14 -4.04
N GLY A 240 0.08 14.85 -4.30
CA GLY A 240 1.09 13.94 -4.86
C GLY A 240 0.90 13.59 -6.33
N GLY A 241 -0.12 14.17 -6.98
CA GLY A 241 -0.41 13.95 -8.40
C GLY A 241 -1.84 14.37 -8.78
N TYR A 242 -2.18 14.12 -10.04
CA TYR A 242 -3.50 14.35 -10.62
C TYR A 242 -4.45 13.23 -10.26
N HIS A 243 -5.71 13.57 -10.04
CA HIS A 243 -6.81 12.62 -9.85
C HIS A 243 -7.91 12.86 -10.87
N LEU A 244 -8.66 11.83 -11.23
CA LEU A 244 -9.89 11.95 -12.02
C LEU A 244 -11.09 11.84 -11.08
N ALA A 245 -12.02 12.79 -11.22
CA ALA A 245 -13.20 12.92 -10.40
C ALA A 245 -14.49 12.95 -11.21
N VAL A 246 -15.52 12.29 -10.68
CA VAL A 246 -16.92 12.33 -11.15
C VAL A 246 -17.83 12.26 -9.92
N LEU A 247 -19.09 12.71 -10.04
CA LEU A 247 -20.07 12.48 -8.97
C LEU A 247 -20.29 10.97 -8.77
N ALA A 248 -20.12 10.48 -7.54
CA ALA A 248 -20.18 9.05 -7.27
C ALA A 248 -21.59 8.46 -7.40
N ALA A 249 -22.63 9.31 -7.42
CA ALA A 249 -24.01 8.92 -7.62
C ALA A 249 -24.40 8.80 -9.10
N ASP A 250 -23.60 9.34 -10.02
CA ASP A 250 -23.90 9.38 -11.46
C ASP A 250 -23.33 8.16 -12.18
N GLU A 251 -24.19 7.20 -12.48
CA GLU A 251 -23.82 5.96 -13.17
C GLU A 251 -23.26 6.20 -14.58
N THR A 252 -23.78 7.20 -15.31
CA THR A 252 -23.30 7.49 -16.67
C THR A 252 -21.91 8.12 -16.65
N ALA A 253 -21.66 9.03 -15.70
CA ALA A 253 -20.33 9.63 -15.52
C ALA A 253 -19.30 8.58 -15.07
N VAL A 254 -19.65 7.73 -14.10
CA VAL A 254 -18.75 6.66 -13.61
C VAL A 254 -18.47 5.63 -14.71
N ALA A 255 -19.48 5.17 -15.45
CA ALA A 255 -19.29 4.25 -16.57
C ALA A 255 -18.46 4.87 -17.70
N THR A 256 -18.62 6.16 -17.97
CA THR A 256 -17.80 6.89 -18.95
C THR A 256 -16.35 7.00 -18.51
N LEU A 257 -16.11 7.29 -17.23
CA LEU A 257 -14.76 7.29 -16.66
C LEU A 257 -14.09 5.92 -16.80
N ARG A 258 -14.78 4.82 -16.49
CA ARG A 258 -14.25 3.45 -16.69
C ARG A 258 -13.84 3.18 -18.12
N ARG A 259 -14.73 3.49 -19.07
CA ARG A 259 -14.50 3.26 -20.50
C ARG A 259 -13.28 4.06 -20.99
N ARG A 260 -13.20 5.36 -20.66
CA ARG A 260 -12.09 6.22 -21.09
C ARG A 260 -10.76 5.85 -20.42
N LYS A 261 -10.79 5.46 -19.13
CA LYS A 261 -9.60 5.00 -18.39
C LYS A 261 -9.16 3.56 -18.73
N ARG A 262 -9.98 2.81 -19.50
CA ARG A 262 -9.81 1.37 -19.77
C ARG A 262 -9.69 0.55 -18.49
N ARG A 263 -10.57 0.83 -17.53
CA ARG A 263 -10.60 0.19 -16.20
C ARG A 263 -11.98 -0.36 -15.92
N GLU A 264 -12.23 -1.59 -16.37
CA GLU A 264 -13.57 -2.19 -16.40
C GLU A 264 -14.10 -2.55 -15.01
N ALA A 265 -13.34 -3.31 -14.20
CA ALA A 265 -13.87 -3.81 -12.92
C ALA A 265 -13.20 -3.26 -11.65
N LYS A 266 -11.91 -2.87 -11.70
CA LYS A 266 -11.16 -2.49 -10.49
C LYS A 266 -11.87 -1.34 -9.74
N PRO A 267 -12.20 -1.49 -8.44
CA PRO A 267 -12.99 -0.49 -7.70
C PRO A 267 -12.38 0.90 -7.73
N PHE A 268 -13.23 1.92 -7.72
CA PHE A 268 -12.84 3.31 -7.52
C PHE A 268 -12.94 3.70 -6.04
N ALA A 269 -12.00 4.54 -5.60
CA ALA A 269 -12.12 5.19 -4.31
C ALA A 269 -13.12 6.35 -4.38
N VAL A 270 -13.81 6.60 -3.27
CA VAL A 270 -14.83 7.63 -3.11
C VAL A 270 -14.40 8.59 -2.01
N MET A 271 -14.39 9.88 -2.31
CA MET A 271 -14.21 10.92 -1.32
C MET A 271 -15.57 11.41 -0.82
N ALA A 272 -15.81 11.24 0.47
CA ALA A 272 -16.98 11.77 1.17
C ALA A 272 -16.64 13.11 1.84
N ARG A 273 -17.65 13.96 2.04
CA ARG A 273 -17.46 15.29 2.66
C ARG A 273 -17.04 15.21 4.12
N ASP A 274 -17.69 14.33 4.86
CA ASP A 274 -17.57 14.20 6.31
C ASP A 274 -17.89 12.77 6.75
N LEU A 275 -17.63 12.50 8.01
CA LEU A 275 -17.81 11.18 8.60
C LEU A 275 -19.28 10.76 8.63
N ALA A 276 -20.22 11.70 8.81
CA ALA A 276 -21.65 11.43 8.80
C ALA A 276 -22.11 10.87 7.44
N THR A 277 -21.58 11.41 6.34
CA THR A 277 -21.80 10.88 4.99
C THR A 277 -21.28 9.45 4.87
N VAL A 278 -20.10 9.15 5.44
CA VAL A 278 -19.53 7.78 5.39
C VAL A 278 -20.38 6.80 6.19
N GLU A 279 -20.87 7.18 7.38
CA GLU A 279 -21.72 6.34 8.23
C GLU A 279 -23.05 5.96 7.56
N GLN A 280 -23.54 6.79 6.65
CA GLN A 280 -24.73 6.51 5.84
C GLN A 280 -24.45 5.53 4.69
N LEU A 281 -23.21 5.48 4.19
CA LEU A 281 -22.79 4.62 3.08
C LEU A 281 -22.27 3.25 3.54
N CYS A 282 -21.51 3.23 4.64
CA CYS A 282 -20.71 2.09 5.07
C CYS A 282 -20.92 1.75 6.54
N PHE A 283 -20.50 0.55 6.93
CA PHE A 283 -20.28 0.20 8.33
C PHE A 283 -18.91 0.71 8.77
N LEU A 284 -18.84 1.37 9.93
CA LEU A 284 -17.60 1.91 10.49
C LEU A 284 -17.39 1.35 11.89
N ASP A 285 -16.30 0.63 12.07
CA ASP A 285 -15.77 0.33 13.39
C ASP A 285 -14.91 1.50 13.94
N PRO A 286 -14.49 1.47 15.22
CA PRO A 286 -13.69 2.53 15.82
C PRO A 286 -12.34 2.79 15.15
N ILE A 287 -11.67 1.75 14.63
CA ILE A 287 -10.37 1.87 13.95
C ILE A 287 -10.55 2.52 12.58
N ALA A 288 -11.53 2.06 11.81
CA ALA A 288 -11.92 2.68 10.54
C ALA A 288 -12.27 4.16 10.71
N ARG A 289 -13.00 4.52 11.77
CA ARG A 289 -13.26 5.92 12.13
C ARG A 289 -11.97 6.68 12.37
N ALA A 290 -11.08 6.15 13.22
CA ALA A 290 -9.81 6.78 13.54
C ALA A 290 -8.98 7.01 12.28
N LEU A 291 -8.83 6.00 11.41
CA LEU A 291 -8.11 6.10 10.14
C LEU A 291 -8.67 7.18 9.21
N LEU A 292 -9.99 7.25 9.06
CA LEU A 292 -10.62 8.27 8.22
C LEU A 292 -10.39 9.68 8.74
N THR A 293 -10.33 9.87 10.07
CA THR A 293 -10.11 11.16 10.73
C THR A 293 -8.65 11.51 10.96
N ASP A 294 -7.75 10.54 10.82
CA ASP A 294 -6.32 10.68 11.02
C ASP A 294 -5.73 11.72 10.08
N ARG A 295 -4.63 12.36 10.50
CA ARG A 295 -3.89 13.33 9.68
C ARG A 295 -3.45 12.76 8.33
N ARG A 296 -3.24 11.44 8.24
CA ARG A 296 -2.80 10.73 7.03
C ARG A 296 -3.93 10.57 6.02
N ARG A 297 -5.20 10.59 6.44
CA ARG A 297 -6.39 10.45 5.57
C ARG A 297 -6.25 9.39 4.45
N PRO A 298 -5.92 8.12 4.75
CA PRO A 298 -5.87 7.08 3.74
C PRO A 298 -7.25 6.79 3.15
N ILE A 299 -7.28 6.07 2.03
CA ILE A 299 -8.46 5.35 1.57
C ILE A 299 -8.67 4.17 2.52
N VAL A 300 -9.84 4.09 3.15
CA VAL A 300 -10.22 3.00 4.04
C VAL A 300 -11.21 2.08 3.33
N LEU A 301 -10.91 0.79 3.26
CA LEU A 301 -11.82 -0.21 2.70
C LEU A 301 -12.90 -0.56 3.72
N LEU A 302 -14.17 -0.32 3.39
CA LEU A 302 -15.31 -0.49 4.30
C LEU A 302 -16.43 -1.30 3.65
N ASP A 303 -17.13 -2.13 4.41
CA ASP A 303 -18.34 -2.79 3.94
C ASP A 303 -19.44 -1.78 3.62
N HIS A 304 -19.97 -1.85 2.40
CA HIS A 304 -21.04 -0.97 1.94
C HIS A 304 -22.41 -1.46 2.46
N ARG A 305 -23.22 -0.55 2.99
CA ARG A 305 -24.53 -0.87 3.61
C ARG A 305 -25.56 -1.40 2.62
N ARG A 306 -25.53 -0.92 1.37
CA ARG A 306 -26.43 -1.38 0.31
C ARG A 306 -25.70 -2.40 -0.55
N ARG A 307 -25.85 -3.69 -0.24
CA ARG A 307 -25.30 -4.77 -1.07
C ARG A 307 -25.73 -4.56 -2.53
N PRO A 308 -24.81 -4.53 -3.51
CA PRO A 308 -25.18 -4.73 -4.90
C PRO A 308 -25.93 -6.06 -4.98
N ARG A 309 -27.09 -6.09 -5.66
CA ARG A 309 -27.82 -7.34 -5.90
C ARG A 309 -26.89 -8.30 -6.64
N ALA A 310 -26.70 -9.50 -6.11
CA ALA A 310 -26.02 -10.56 -6.85
C ALA A 310 -26.81 -10.88 -8.13
N PRO A 311 -26.14 -11.18 -9.26
CA PRO A 311 -26.83 -11.69 -10.44
C PRO A 311 -27.50 -13.03 -10.09
N GLY A 312 -28.82 -13.05 -9.93
CA GLY A 312 -29.58 -14.28 -9.64
C GLY A 312 -30.60 -14.20 -8.49
N ASP A 313 -30.61 -13.13 -7.70
CA ASP A 313 -31.57 -12.99 -6.58
C ASP A 313 -33.01 -12.74 -7.07
N ARG A 314 -33.75 -13.82 -7.33
CA ARG A 314 -35.20 -13.80 -7.65
C ARG A 314 -36.09 -13.77 -6.40
N SER A 315 -35.52 -13.73 -5.18
CA SER A 315 -36.26 -14.02 -3.94
C SER A 315 -37.14 -12.89 -3.40
N ARG A 316 -37.25 -11.74 -4.10
CA ARG A 316 -38.20 -10.65 -3.76
C ARG A 316 -39.08 -10.21 -4.93
N ALA A 317 -39.43 -11.13 -5.82
CA ALA A 317 -40.51 -10.93 -6.80
C ALA A 317 -41.88 -11.22 -6.17
N GLY A 318 -42.21 -10.50 -5.10
CA GLY A 318 -43.42 -10.74 -4.31
C GLY A 318 -44.04 -9.48 -3.75
N ASP A 319 -43.97 -8.36 -4.48
CA ASP A 319 -44.95 -7.26 -4.34
C ASP A 319 -44.84 -6.29 -5.52
N ARG A 320 -45.44 -6.65 -6.66
CA ARG A 320 -45.64 -5.72 -7.79
C ARG A 320 -47.07 -5.86 -8.30
N SER A 321 -48.03 -5.45 -7.48
CA SER A 321 -49.35 -5.05 -7.96
C SER A 321 -49.60 -3.58 -7.61
N ARG A 322 -48.97 -2.69 -8.38
CA ARG A 322 -49.46 -1.34 -8.71
C ARG A 322 -48.59 -0.79 -9.83
N ALA A 323 -48.96 -1.17 -11.05
CA ALA A 323 -48.44 -0.59 -12.28
C ALA A 323 -49.09 0.79 -12.49
N GLY A 324 -48.28 1.79 -12.78
CA GLY A 324 -48.78 3.09 -13.24
C GLY A 324 -47.83 4.26 -13.03
N ASP A 325 -46.58 4.19 -13.51
CA ASP A 325 -45.94 5.33 -14.18
C ASP A 325 -44.68 4.89 -14.94
N ARG A 326 -44.53 5.36 -16.18
CA ARG A 326 -43.35 5.17 -17.04
C ARG A 326 -42.77 6.55 -17.33
N SER A 327 -42.15 7.16 -16.33
CA SER A 327 -41.17 8.24 -16.50
C SER A 327 -40.36 8.35 -15.20
N GLY A 328 -39.19 7.70 -15.17
CA GLY A 328 -38.32 7.65 -13.99
C GLY A 328 -37.03 8.43 -14.22
N VAL A 329 -37.13 9.74 -14.49
CA VAL A 329 -36.14 10.68 -13.96
C VAL A 329 -36.56 10.85 -12.50
N ASP A 330 -36.09 9.96 -11.64
CA ASP A 330 -36.29 10.10 -10.19
C ASP A 330 -35.43 11.29 -9.74
N ASP A 331 -36.05 12.47 -9.74
CA ASP A 331 -35.50 13.66 -9.11
C ASP A 331 -35.02 13.31 -7.69
N ALA A 332 -33.80 13.74 -7.38
CA ALA A 332 -33.21 13.59 -6.07
C ALA A 332 -34.12 14.25 -5.02
N VAL A 333 -34.84 13.44 -4.24
CA VAL A 333 -35.52 13.92 -3.03
C VAL A 333 -34.44 14.52 -2.11
N PRO A 334 -34.51 15.82 -1.77
CA PRO A 334 -33.59 16.42 -0.81
C PRO A 334 -33.74 15.70 0.54
N GLY A 335 -32.66 15.09 1.03
CA GLY A 335 -32.63 14.40 2.34
C GLY A 335 -32.67 12.87 2.29
N GLY A 336 -32.65 12.24 1.11
CA GLY A 336 -32.40 10.79 1.01
C GLY A 336 -30.93 10.44 1.33
N PRO A 337 -30.63 9.21 1.80
CA PRO A 337 -29.26 8.79 2.04
C PRO A 337 -28.43 8.85 0.74
N PRO A 338 -27.15 9.24 0.82
CA PRO A 338 -26.27 9.38 -0.34
C PRO A 338 -26.25 8.07 -1.13
N ARG A 339 -26.39 8.20 -2.45
CA ARG A 339 -26.39 7.06 -3.38
C ARG A 339 -25.00 6.94 -4.02
N ILE A 340 -24.56 5.70 -4.21
CA ILE A 340 -23.35 5.35 -4.96
C ILE A 340 -23.78 4.54 -6.17
N ALA A 341 -23.26 4.90 -7.33
CA ALA A 341 -23.51 4.24 -8.59
C ALA A 341 -22.91 2.81 -8.57
N PRO A 342 -23.62 1.77 -9.02
CA PRO A 342 -23.12 0.39 -9.05
C PRO A 342 -21.75 0.24 -9.73
N SER A 343 -21.48 1.04 -10.76
CA SER A 343 -20.19 1.03 -11.45
C SER A 343 -19.03 1.54 -10.60
N VAL A 344 -19.21 2.12 -9.41
CA VAL A 344 -18.08 2.53 -8.56
C VAL A 344 -17.27 1.33 -8.08
N ALA A 345 -17.94 0.25 -7.66
CA ALA A 345 -17.32 -0.98 -7.17
C ALA A 345 -18.11 -2.21 -7.66
N PRO A 346 -18.04 -2.54 -8.96
CA PRO A 346 -18.84 -3.62 -9.55
C PRO A 346 -18.43 -4.97 -8.98
N GLY A 347 -19.40 -5.76 -8.52
CA GLY A 347 -19.15 -7.11 -7.99
C GLY A 347 -18.46 -7.14 -6.61
N VAL A 348 -18.13 -5.99 -6.02
CA VAL A 348 -17.41 -5.90 -4.75
C VAL A 348 -18.32 -5.29 -3.68
N GLY A 349 -18.38 -5.94 -2.51
CA GLY A 349 -19.22 -5.49 -1.39
C GLY A 349 -18.59 -4.44 -0.48
N THR A 350 -17.31 -4.13 -0.71
CA THR A 350 -16.55 -3.10 -0.01
C THR A 350 -16.38 -1.86 -0.89
N LEU A 351 -16.41 -0.69 -0.26
CA LEU A 351 -16.13 0.60 -0.87
C LEU A 351 -14.83 1.16 -0.28
N GLY A 352 -13.92 1.64 -1.13
CA GLY A 352 -12.77 2.42 -0.68
C GLY A 352 -13.22 3.85 -0.44
N VAL A 353 -13.22 4.30 0.81
CA VAL A 353 -13.69 5.65 1.19
C VAL A 353 -12.56 6.46 1.77
N MET A 354 -12.46 7.74 1.41
CA MET A 354 -11.55 8.69 2.04
C MET A 354 -12.29 9.97 2.41
N LEU A 355 -11.73 10.72 3.36
CA LEU A 355 -12.18 12.07 3.71
C LEU A 355 -11.30 13.13 3.04
N PRO A 356 -11.76 14.39 2.97
CA PRO A 356 -11.02 15.45 2.30
C PRO A 356 -9.74 15.72 3.09
N TYR A 357 -8.62 15.81 2.39
CA TYR A 357 -7.30 15.97 3.01
C TYR A 357 -6.56 17.26 2.61
N THR A 358 -7.15 18.08 1.73
CA THR A 358 -6.61 19.42 1.39
C THR A 358 -7.72 20.46 1.47
N PRO A 359 -7.40 21.76 1.65
CA PRO A 359 -8.41 22.79 1.62
C PRO A 359 -9.16 22.84 0.28
N LEU A 360 -8.47 22.55 -0.84
CA LEU A 360 -9.09 22.37 -2.16
C LEU A 360 -10.22 21.33 -2.12
N HIS A 361 -9.98 20.15 -1.53
CA HIS A 361 -10.99 19.09 -1.45
C HIS A 361 -12.20 19.51 -0.60
N HIS A 362 -11.96 20.17 0.53
CA HIS A 362 -13.04 20.70 1.37
C HIS A 362 -13.90 21.72 0.62
N LEU A 363 -13.27 22.67 -0.07
CA LEU A 363 -13.97 23.71 -0.83
C LEU A 363 -14.71 23.16 -2.05
N LEU A 364 -14.16 22.15 -2.73
CA LEU A 364 -14.80 21.51 -3.87
C LEU A 364 -16.05 20.73 -3.42
N LEU A 365 -15.94 19.88 -2.40
CA LEU A 365 -17.08 19.10 -1.89
C LEU A 365 -18.17 19.95 -1.27
N ALA A 366 -17.84 21.12 -0.70
CA ALA A 366 -18.84 22.08 -0.23
C ALA A 366 -19.76 22.59 -1.35
N ARG A 367 -19.30 22.56 -2.61
CA ARG A 367 -20.05 22.99 -3.81
C ARG A 367 -20.80 21.85 -4.51
N LEU A 368 -20.68 20.61 -4.03
CA LEU A 368 -21.23 19.42 -4.67
C LEU A 368 -22.38 18.82 -3.86
N PRO A 369 -23.34 18.15 -4.51
CA PRO A 369 -24.51 17.57 -3.84
C PRO A 369 -24.20 16.28 -3.07
N GLY A 370 -23.02 15.68 -3.27
CA GLY A 370 -22.69 14.38 -2.69
C GLY A 370 -21.22 13.99 -2.88
N PRO A 371 -20.87 12.74 -2.53
CA PRO A 371 -19.51 12.23 -2.66
C PRO A 371 -19.07 12.14 -4.13
N ILE A 372 -17.76 12.17 -4.35
CA ILE A 372 -17.14 12.02 -5.67
C ILE A 372 -16.30 10.75 -5.72
N VAL A 373 -16.27 10.11 -6.88
CA VAL A 373 -15.16 9.20 -7.20
C VAL A 373 -13.90 10.05 -7.27
N LEU A 374 -12.81 9.56 -6.70
CA LEU A 374 -11.48 10.16 -6.84
C LEU A 374 -10.48 9.03 -7.08
N THR A 375 -10.01 8.89 -8.31
CA THR A 375 -9.05 7.86 -8.71
C THR A 375 -7.79 8.51 -9.26
N SER A 376 -6.65 7.81 -9.22
CA SER A 376 -5.38 8.28 -9.79
C SER A 376 -5.54 8.76 -11.24
N GLY A 377 -4.90 9.86 -11.59
CA GLY A 377 -4.88 10.44 -12.93
C GLY A 377 -3.79 9.81 -13.76
N ASN A 378 -4.08 8.64 -14.31
CA ASN A 378 -3.18 7.87 -15.18
C ASN A 378 -3.98 6.98 -16.14
N ILE A 379 -3.33 6.50 -17.18
CA ILE A 379 -3.80 5.39 -18.02
C ILE A 379 -3.54 4.08 -17.24
N SER A 380 -4.44 3.09 -17.30
CA SER A 380 -4.47 1.93 -16.38
C SER A 380 -3.08 1.36 -16.02
N ASP A 381 -2.85 1.21 -14.72
CA ASP A 381 -1.67 0.60 -14.10
C ASP A 381 -0.31 1.31 -14.32
N GLU A 382 -0.32 2.49 -14.96
CA GLU A 382 0.80 3.43 -14.90
C GLU A 382 0.82 4.23 -13.58
N PRO A 383 1.95 4.86 -13.23
CA PRO A 383 2.01 5.73 -12.07
C PRO A 383 1.15 6.98 -12.21
N ILE A 384 0.75 7.57 -11.09
CA ILE A 384 0.01 8.84 -11.07
C ILE A 384 0.84 9.96 -11.74
N LEU A 385 0.22 10.67 -12.68
CA LEU A 385 0.84 11.82 -13.32
C LEU A 385 0.87 13.00 -12.34
N PHE A 386 1.95 13.78 -12.33
CA PHE A 386 2.09 14.93 -11.44
C PHE A 386 2.64 16.19 -12.13
N GLU A 387 3.32 16.04 -13.27
CA GLU A 387 3.77 17.16 -14.11
C GLU A 387 2.62 17.66 -14.99
N ASP A 388 2.45 18.98 -15.06
CA ASP A 388 1.27 19.60 -15.68
C ASP A 388 1.19 19.32 -17.19
N GLU A 389 2.30 19.40 -17.90
CA GLU A 389 2.35 19.17 -19.35
C GLU A 389 2.00 17.72 -19.71
N GLU A 390 2.58 16.76 -18.99
CA GLU A 390 2.31 15.33 -19.17
C GLU A 390 0.85 14.99 -18.80
N ALA A 391 0.34 15.53 -17.69
CA ALA A 391 -1.03 15.34 -17.26
C ALA A 391 -2.04 15.88 -18.29
N LEU A 392 -1.82 17.08 -18.82
CA LEU A 392 -2.69 17.69 -19.83
C LEU A 392 -2.70 16.86 -21.13
N ALA A 393 -1.55 16.35 -21.55
CA ALA A 393 -1.44 15.53 -22.76
C ALA A 393 -2.10 14.16 -22.59
N ALA A 394 -1.76 13.43 -21.52
CA ALA A 394 -2.21 12.05 -21.32
C ALA A 394 -3.66 11.95 -20.82
N LEU A 395 -4.13 12.89 -19.99
CA LEU A 395 -5.50 12.89 -19.47
C LEU A 395 -6.49 13.64 -20.36
N GLY A 396 -6.03 14.40 -21.35
CA GLY A 396 -6.89 15.14 -22.30
C GLY A 396 -7.97 14.28 -22.98
N PRO A 397 -7.66 13.03 -23.41
CA PRO A 397 -8.68 12.11 -23.95
C PRO A 397 -9.66 11.54 -22.92
N ILE A 398 -9.39 11.70 -21.62
CA ILE A 398 -10.16 11.13 -20.52
C ILE A 398 -11.02 12.19 -19.83
N ALA A 399 -10.41 13.31 -19.44
CA ALA A 399 -11.03 14.38 -18.68
C ALA A 399 -11.69 15.43 -19.59
N ASP A 400 -12.83 15.95 -19.15
CA ASP A 400 -13.57 17.02 -19.83
C ASP A 400 -13.11 18.43 -19.35
N GLY A 401 -12.35 18.49 -18.25
CA GLY A 401 -11.74 19.71 -17.74
C GLY A 401 -10.70 19.43 -16.66
N PHE A 402 -9.89 20.43 -16.36
CA PHE A 402 -8.75 20.37 -15.45
C PHE A 402 -8.86 21.48 -14.39
N LEU A 403 -8.77 21.12 -13.12
CA LEU A 403 -8.56 22.03 -12.01
C LEU A 403 -7.07 21.99 -11.62
N LEU A 404 -6.35 23.04 -11.99
CA LEU A 404 -4.90 23.19 -11.90
C LEU A 404 -4.50 24.17 -10.79
N HIS A 405 -3.21 24.16 -10.45
CA HIS A 405 -2.57 25.21 -9.68
C HIS A 405 -1.08 25.35 -10.02
N ASP A 406 -0.54 26.55 -9.78
CA ASP A 406 0.84 26.93 -10.08
C ASP A 406 1.88 26.45 -9.03
N ARG A 407 1.46 25.84 -7.92
CA ARG A 407 2.40 25.10 -7.06
C ARG A 407 2.82 23.79 -7.73
N ALA A 408 4.09 23.65 -8.06
CA ALA A 408 4.64 22.40 -8.58
C ALA A 408 4.57 21.26 -7.52
N ILE A 409 4.41 20.04 -7.99
CA ILE A 409 4.59 18.81 -7.21
C ILE A 409 5.99 18.29 -7.54
N HIS A 410 6.83 18.06 -6.53
CA HIS A 410 8.19 17.57 -6.73
C HIS A 410 8.25 16.05 -6.62
N ALA A 411 7.65 15.50 -5.56
CA ALA A 411 7.61 14.07 -5.33
C ALA A 411 6.20 13.55 -5.51
N ARG A 412 6.05 12.60 -6.41
CA ARG A 412 4.80 11.90 -6.65
C ARG A 412 4.42 11.01 -5.45
N LEU A 413 3.14 10.93 -5.14
CA LEU A 413 2.62 10.00 -4.13
C LEU A 413 1.16 9.64 -4.44
N ASP A 414 0.91 8.35 -4.63
CA ASP A 414 -0.45 7.80 -4.61
C ASP A 414 -1.10 7.91 -3.23
N ASP A 415 -2.43 7.88 -3.20
CA ASP A 415 -3.17 7.71 -1.95
C ASP A 415 -2.89 6.33 -1.33
N SER A 416 -2.59 6.32 -0.04
CA SER A 416 -2.47 5.09 0.75
C SER A 416 -3.83 4.40 0.89
N VAL A 417 -3.81 3.08 0.99
CA VAL A 417 -5.01 2.25 1.21
C VAL A 417 -4.81 1.44 2.47
N ALA A 418 -5.76 1.56 3.39
CA ALA A 418 -5.78 0.89 4.68
C ALA A 418 -7.12 0.19 4.92
N ARG A 419 -7.15 -0.68 5.92
CA ARG A 419 -8.37 -1.29 6.43
C ARG A 419 -8.22 -1.63 7.90
N SER A 420 -9.35 -1.80 8.56
CA SER A 420 -9.42 -2.34 9.92
C SER A 420 -9.47 -3.86 9.86
N VAL A 421 -8.53 -4.53 10.53
CA VAL A 421 -8.50 -5.98 10.68
C VAL A 421 -8.34 -6.28 12.16
N ARG A 422 -9.34 -6.95 12.75
CA ARG A 422 -9.34 -7.38 14.16
C ARG A 422 -8.95 -6.28 15.17
N GLY A 423 -9.44 -5.06 14.93
CA GLY A 423 -9.16 -3.93 15.81
C GLY A 423 -7.77 -3.30 15.63
N ARG A 424 -7.06 -3.62 14.55
CA ARG A 424 -5.78 -3.02 14.18
C ARG A 424 -5.83 -2.40 12.78
N GLU A 425 -5.00 -1.40 12.56
CA GLU A 425 -4.71 -0.87 11.22
C GLU A 425 -3.86 -1.87 10.44
N THR A 426 -4.28 -2.17 9.21
CA THR A 426 -3.48 -2.93 8.25
C THR A 426 -3.42 -2.17 6.93
N LEU A 427 -2.20 -1.93 6.45
CA LEU A 427 -1.99 -1.30 5.15
C LEU A 427 -2.12 -2.30 4.00
N VAL A 428 -2.84 -1.89 2.96
CA VAL A 428 -2.90 -2.58 1.66
C VAL A 428 -1.95 -1.90 0.68
N ARG A 429 -1.78 -0.59 0.82
CA ARG A 429 -0.84 0.24 0.05
C ARG A 429 -0.27 1.34 0.95
N ARG A 430 1.07 1.38 1.06
CA ARG A 430 1.82 2.40 1.81
C ARG A 430 2.35 3.48 0.86
N SER A 431 1.78 4.68 0.92
CA SER A 431 2.18 5.86 0.11
C SER A 431 1.94 7.17 0.89
N ARG A 432 1.06 8.07 0.41
CA ARG A 432 0.77 9.38 1.03
C ARG A 432 0.38 9.25 2.50
N GLY A 433 0.94 10.14 3.34
CA GLY A 433 0.71 10.18 4.78
C GLY A 433 1.60 9.22 5.59
N TYR A 434 2.21 8.22 4.96
CA TYR A 434 3.12 7.29 5.61
C TYR A 434 4.54 7.47 5.11
N VAL A 435 4.72 7.76 3.82
CA VAL A 435 6.02 8.03 3.23
C VAL A 435 6.41 9.50 3.48
N PRO A 436 7.65 9.78 3.93
CA PRO A 436 8.78 8.85 4.00
C PRO A 436 9.13 8.44 5.45
N GLU A 437 8.12 8.34 6.34
CA GLU A 437 8.35 7.86 7.71
C GLU A 437 8.95 6.44 7.65
N PRO A 438 10.08 6.17 8.34
CA PRO A 438 10.73 4.87 8.30
C PRO A 438 9.97 3.82 9.11
N VAL A 439 10.16 2.55 8.75
CA VAL A 439 9.94 1.42 9.66
C VAL A 439 11.16 1.33 10.58
N ARG A 440 10.92 1.32 11.90
CA ARG A 440 11.99 1.19 12.90
C ARG A 440 12.39 -0.27 13.05
N LEU A 441 13.68 -0.53 12.97
CA LEU A 441 14.25 -1.86 13.18
C LEU A 441 14.74 -2.00 14.63
N PRO A 442 14.51 -3.14 15.30
CA PRO A 442 15.05 -3.42 16.62
C PRO A 442 16.56 -3.73 16.62
N TRP A 443 17.18 -3.77 15.44
CA TRP A 443 18.58 -4.06 15.22
C TRP A 443 19.23 -3.01 14.33
N GLU A 444 20.55 -2.93 14.39
CA GLU A 444 21.36 -2.07 13.52
C GLU A 444 21.56 -2.71 12.14
N VAL A 445 21.48 -1.87 11.11
CA VAL A 445 21.85 -2.20 9.74
C VAL A 445 23.34 -1.91 9.58
N GLY A 446 24.14 -2.96 9.45
CA GLY A 446 25.61 -2.86 9.53
C GLY A 446 26.22 -2.10 8.35
N ARG A 447 25.63 -2.23 7.16
CA ARG A 447 26.00 -1.50 5.94
C ARG A 447 24.73 -1.04 5.24
N PRO A 448 24.64 0.20 4.73
CA PRO A 448 23.44 0.68 4.05
C PRO A 448 23.01 -0.23 2.91
N VAL A 449 21.73 -0.64 2.92
CA VAL A 449 21.15 -1.55 1.93
C VAL A 449 20.13 -0.84 1.07
N LEU A 450 20.21 -1.00 -0.24
CA LEU A 450 19.12 -0.72 -1.17
C LEU A 450 18.43 -2.02 -1.55
N ALA A 451 17.15 -2.17 -1.23
CA ALA A 451 16.33 -3.28 -1.69
C ALA A 451 15.38 -2.84 -2.80
N CYS A 452 15.43 -3.55 -3.93
CA CYS A 452 14.74 -3.18 -5.16
C CYS A 452 13.28 -3.67 -5.23
N GLY A 453 12.82 -4.49 -4.29
CA GLY A 453 11.46 -5.00 -4.24
C GLY A 453 11.15 -6.09 -5.29
N ALA A 454 9.86 -6.37 -5.45
CA ALA A 454 9.31 -7.28 -6.47
C ALA A 454 8.96 -6.54 -7.76
N GLU A 455 8.39 -7.23 -8.75
CA GLU A 455 7.90 -6.59 -9.99
C GLU A 455 6.50 -5.96 -9.81
N LEU A 456 5.59 -6.68 -9.15
CA LEU A 456 4.23 -6.21 -8.91
C LEU A 456 4.18 -5.32 -7.66
N LYS A 457 3.28 -4.33 -7.69
CA LYS A 457 3.03 -3.37 -6.59
C LYS A 457 4.30 -2.80 -5.96
N ASN A 458 5.35 -2.60 -6.77
CA ASN A 458 6.71 -2.39 -6.34
C ASN A 458 6.85 -1.23 -5.33
N THR A 459 7.76 -1.44 -4.39
CA THR A 459 8.36 -0.42 -3.55
C THR A 459 9.86 -0.67 -3.48
N VAL A 460 10.65 0.37 -3.24
CA VAL A 460 12.07 0.24 -2.89
C VAL A 460 12.28 0.57 -1.43
N CYS A 461 13.33 0.02 -0.82
CA CYS A 461 13.66 0.29 0.58
C CYS A 461 15.14 0.66 0.72
N LEU A 462 15.43 1.80 1.34
CA LEU A 462 16.78 2.15 1.81
C LEU A 462 16.85 1.91 3.31
N ALA A 463 17.74 1.01 3.75
CA ALA A 463 17.92 0.69 5.16
C ALA A 463 19.31 1.13 5.63
N ALA A 464 19.38 1.88 6.73
CA ALA A 464 20.61 2.34 7.36
C ALA A 464 20.37 2.63 8.85
N GLY A 465 21.38 2.35 9.69
CA GLY A 465 21.22 2.40 11.15
C GLY A 465 20.05 1.52 11.60
N ARG A 466 19.14 2.04 12.41
CA ARG A 466 17.93 1.30 12.88
C ARG A 466 16.67 1.61 12.07
N ARG A 467 16.81 2.04 10.82
CA ARG A 467 15.69 2.58 10.03
C ARG A 467 15.64 1.95 8.65
N ALA A 468 14.42 1.68 8.17
CA ALA A 468 14.13 1.25 6.82
C ALA A 468 13.14 2.23 6.16
N PHE A 469 13.60 2.96 5.16
CA PHE A 469 12.86 3.98 4.43
C PHE A 469 12.28 3.36 3.15
N LEU A 470 10.99 3.02 3.18
CA LEU A 470 10.28 2.55 2.01
C LEU A 470 9.82 3.74 1.14
N SER A 471 9.91 3.57 -0.19
CA SER A 471 9.28 4.49 -1.13
C SER A 471 7.75 4.43 -1.05
N GLY A 472 7.10 5.42 -1.67
CA GLY A 472 5.69 5.25 -2.04
C GLY A 472 5.52 4.11 -3.04
N HIS A 473 4.29 3.62 -3.14
CA HIS A 473 3.90 2.66 -4.18
C HIS A 473 4.33 3.15 -5.56
N ILE A 474 5.10 2.34 -6.27
CA ILE A 474 5.56 2.65 -7.62
C ILE A 474 4.56 2.16 -8.68
N GLY A 475 3.91 1.03 -8.42
CA GLY A 475 3.06 0.32 -9.37
C GLY A 475 3.72 -0.97 -9.86
N ASP A 476 3.22 -1.52 -10.96
CA ASP A 476 3.75 -2.76 -11.55
C ASP A 476 4.88 -2.39 -12.53
N LEU A 477 6.08 -2.95 -12.34
CA LEU A 477 7.26 -2.60 -13.15
C LEU A 477 7.23 -3.26 -14.54
N GLU A 478 6.30 -2.84 -15.39
CA GLU A 478 6.10 -3.45 -16.72
C GLU A 478 6.51 -2.55 -17.90
N ASN A 479 6.73 -1.25 -17.66
CA ASN A 479 6.96 -0.28 -18.73
C ASN A 479 8.00 0.80 -18.38
N HIS A 480 8.31 1.64 -19.36
CA HIS A 480 9.31 2.70 -19.22
C HIS A 480 8.91 3.77 -18.18
N ALA A 481 7.62 4.09 -18.06
CA ALA A 481 7.15 5.08 -17.09
C ALA A 481 7.34 4.59 -15.65
N THR A 482 7.02 3.32 -15.38
CA THR A 482 7.22 2.66 -14.08
C THR A 482 8.70 2.46 -13.76
N MET A 483 9.56 2.26 -14.78
CA MET A 483 11.01 2.17 -14.60
C MET A 483 11.68 3.52 -14.32
N ARG A 484 11.33 4.59 -15.05
CA ARG A 484 11.82 5.96 -14.77
C ARG A 484 11.51 6.38 -13.34
N SER A 485 10.28 6.09 -12.96
CA SER A 485 9.75 6.24 -11.61
C SER A 485 10.58 5.54 -10.54
N PHE A 486 10.88 4.26 -10.77
CA PHE A 486 11.64 3.42 -9.86
C PHE A 486 13.03 4.00 -9.62
N VAL A 487 13.76 4.32 -10.69
CA VAL A 487 15.10 4.93 -10.61
C VAL A 487 15.04 6.31 -9.95
N GLY A 488 14.09 7.17 -10.37
CA GLY A 488 13.91 8.50 -9.78
C GLY A 488 13.57 8.45 -8.29
N GLY A 489 12.79 7.46 -7.86
CA GLY A 489 12.45 7.24 -6.46
C GLY A 489 13.65 6.82 -5.61
N ILE A 490 14.51 5.93 -6.12
CA ILE A 490 15.77 5.54 -5.47
C ILE A 490 16.66 6.77 -5.29
N GLU A 491 16.91 7.51 -6.37
CA GLU A 491 17.78 8.68 -6.34
C GLU A 491 17.24 9.80 -5.43
N HIS A 492 15.92 9.99 -5.40
CA HIS A 492 15.30 10.93 -4.49
C HIS A 492 15.51 10.52 -3.02
N LEU A 493 15.24 9.26 -2.66
CA LEU A 493 15.43 8.79 -1.28
C LEU A 493 16.90 8.82 -0.84
N ARG A 494 17.84 8.47 -1.74
CA ARG A 494 19.29 8.54 -1.46
C ARG A 494 19.72 9.95 -1.08
N ARG A 495 19.32 10.95 -1.87
CA ARG A 495 19.61 12.35 -1.59
C ARG A 495 18.90 12.83 -0.33
N LEU A 496 17.61 12.54 -0.19
CA LEU A 496 16.78 13.04 0.92
C LEU A 496 17.29 12.58 2.29
N PHE A 497 17.84 11.37 2.37
CA PHE A 497 18.31 10.79 3.63
C PHE A 497 19.84 10.71 3.75
N ASP A 498 20.57 11.24 2.76
CA ASP A 498 22.03 11.12 2.66
C ASP A 498 22.51 9.66 2.86
N ILE A 499 21.81 8.72 2.23
CA ILE A 499 22.13 7.28 2.29
C ILE A 499 22.78 6.87 0.97
N THR A 500 24.05 6.52 1.03
CA THR A 500 24.76 5.84 -0.07
C THR A 500 24.70 4.33 0.15
N PRO A 501 23.97 3.56 -0.67
CA PRO A 501 23.91 2.12 -0.55
C PRO A 501 25.28 1.48 -0.76
N GLU A 502 25.57 0.47 0.03
CA GLU A 502 26.79 -0.34 -0.08
C GLU A 502 26.50 -1.79 -0.49
N LEU A 503 25.22 -2.15 -0.53
CA LEU A 503 24.69 -3.47 -0.85
C LEU A 503 23.35 -3.31 -1.56
N VAL A 504 23.10 -4.10 -2.60
CA VAL A 504 21.82 -4.12 -3.32
C VAL A 504 21.13 -5.47 -3.15
N ALA A 505 19.92 -5.47 -2.62
CA ALA A 505 19.09 -6.66 -2.47
C ALA A 505 18.01 -6.70 -3.57
N HIS A 506 17.77 -7.87 -4.13
CA HIS A 506 16.79 -8.06 -5.20
C HIS A 506 16.12 -9.44 -5.11
N ASP A 507 15.03 -9.63 -5.86
CA ASP A 507 14.34 -10.92 -5.95
C ASP A 507 15.19 -11.94 -6.74
N LEU A 508 14.99 -13.23 -6.50
CA LEU A 508 15.64 -14.28 -7.28
C LEU A 508 15.11 -14.39 -8.71
N HIS A 509 13.93 -13.82 -9.02
CA HIS A 509 13.38 -13.89 -10.36
C HIS A 509 14.29 -13.17 -11.39
N PRO A 510 14.85 -13.88 -12.38
CA PRO A 510 15.85 -13.30 -13.28
C PRO A 510 15.26 -12.29 -14.28
N GLU A 511 13.97 -12.41 -14.59
CA GLU A 511 13.36 -11.54 -15.60
C GLU A 511 12.80 -10.23 -15.07
N TYR A 512 12.69 -10.05 -13.75
CA TYR A 512 12.16 -8.81 -13.18
C TYR A 512 13.02 -7.63 -13.56
N LEU A 513 12.39 -6.52 -13.95
CA LEU A 513 13.11 -5.29 -14.28
C LEU A 513 13.90 -4.75 -13.07
N SER A 514 13.36 -4.90 -11.86
CA SER A 514 14.06 -4.55 -10.62
C SER A 514 15.32 -5.39 -10.40
N THR A 515 15.27 -6.70 -10.68
CA THR A 515 16.42 -7.61 -10.60
C THR A 515 17.48 -7.28 -11.65
N LYS A 516 17.09 -7.10 -12.91
CA LYS A 516 18.01 -6.74 -13.99
C LYS A 516 18.74 -5.44 -13.68
N TRP A 517 18.00 -4.42 -13.24
CA TRP A 517 18.59 -3.15 -12.81
C TRP A 517 19.55 -3.32 -11.63
N ALA A 518 19.18 -4.13 -10.61
CA ALA A 518 20.04 -4.38 -9.46
C ALA A 518 21.38 -5.03 -9.83
N LEU A 519 21.36 -5.97 -10.78
CA LEU A 519 22.55 -6.68 -11.26
C LEU A 519 23.47 -5.83 -12.15
N GLU A 520 22.95 -4.74 -12.71
CA GLU A 520 23.72 -3.76 -13.49
C GLU A 520 24.48 -2.75 -12.59
N GLN A 521 24.23 -2.75 -11.28
CA GLN A 521 24.89 -1.83 -10.35
C GLN A 521 26.30 -2.32 -10.00
N ASP A 522 27.24 -1.38 -9.85
CA ASP A 522 28.61 -1.67 -9.39
C ASP A 522 28.69 -1.80 -7.87
N LEU A 523 27.78 -2.60 -7.30
CA LEU A 523 27.68 -2.86 -5.86
C LEU A 523 27.49 -4.37 -5.64
N PRO A 524 27.97 -4.93 -4.52
CA PRO A 524 27.65 -6.30 -4.15
C PRO A 524 26.14 -6.51 -4.11
N THR A 525 25.67 -7.62 -4.68
CA THR A 525 24.24 -7.95 -4.74
C THR A 525 23.89 -9.14 -3.84
N VAL A 526 22.67 -9.14 -3.32
CA VAL A 526 22.10 -10.26 -2.55
C VAL A 526 20.74 -10.64 -3.14
N GLY A 527 20.69 -11.83 -3.75
CA GLY A 527 19.44 -12.44 -4.16
C GLY A 527 18.66 -12.99 -2.96
N VAL A 528 17.42 -12.54 -2.80
CA VAL A 528 16.52 -12.96 -1.73
C VAL A 528 15.30 -13.63 -2.34
N GLN A 529 14.96 -14.82 -1.83
CA GLN A 529 13.82 -15.57 -2.33
C GLN A 529 12.51 -14.86 -1.95
N HIS A 530 11.57 -14.78 -2.89
CA HIS A 530 10.34 -14.00 -2.78
C HIS A 530 9.51 -14.28 -1.50
N HIS A 531 9.26 -15.55 -1.20
CA HIS A 531 8.45 -15.96 -0.04
C HIS A 531 9.22 -15.81 1.27
N HIS A 532 10.55 -15.98 1.26
CA HIS A 532 11.40 -15.63 2.38
C HIS A 532 11.35 -14.12 2.66
N ALA A 533 11.36 -13.28 1.62
CA ALA A 533 11.19 -11.83 1.78
C ALA A 533 9.82 -11.46 2.35
N HIS A 534 8.73 -12.13 1.94
CA HIS A 534 7.41 -11.97 2.56
C HIS A 534 7.46 -12.23 4.08
N ILE A 535 8.00 -13.38 4.49
CA ILE A 535 8.10 -13.74 5.91
C ILE A 535 9.04 -12.79 6.67
N ALA A 536 10.20 -12.47 6.11
CA ALA A 536 11.17 -11.56 6.71
C ALA A 536 10.61 -10.13 6.85
N SER A 537 9.75 -9.69 5.93
CA SER A 537 9.03 -8.42 6.04
C SER A 537 8.04 -8.43 7.21
N CYS A 538 7.28 -9.52 7.39
CA CYS A 538 6.37 -9.70 8.53
C CYS A 538 7.13 -9.68 9.86
N LEU A 539 8.28 -10.37 9.91
CA LEU A 539 9.18 -10.39 11.05
C LEU A 539 9.70 -8.98 11.38
N ALA A 540 10.17 -8.23 10.39
CA ALA A 540 10.66 -6.87 10.57
C ALA A 540 9.56 -5.90 11.04
N ASP A 541 8.35 -6.00 10.50
CA ASP A 541 7.20 -5.17 10.89
C ASP A 541 6.80 -5.40 12.36
N ASN A 542 6.95 -6.65 12.85
CA ASN A 542 6.68 -7.03 14.22
C ASN A 542 7.91 -6.93 15.16
N GLY A 543 9.08 -6.51 14.64
CA GLY A 543 10.32 -6.46 15.42
C GLY A 543 10.81 -7.82 15.94
N HIS A 544 10.44 -8.91 15.28
CA HIS A 544 10.75 -10.28 15.67
C HIS A 544 11.92 -10.82 14.84
N PRO A 545 13.01 -11.36 15.43
CA PRO A 545 14.18 -11.81 14.67
C PRO A 545 14.04 -13.21 14.05
N GLY A 546 13.04 -13.99 14.49
CA GLY A 546 12.92 -15.41 14.18
C GLY A 546 13.82 -16.29 15.06
N PRO A 547 13.90 -17.61 14.77
CA PRO A 547 13.18 -18.32 13.72
C PRO A 547 11.67 -18.49 14.02
N VAL A 548 10.85 -18.63 12.97
CA VAL A 548 9.40 -18.89 13.05
C VAL A 548 8.97 -19.92 12.01
N LEU A 549 7.77 -20.50 12.19
CA LEU A 549 7.06 -21.14 11.09
C LEU A 549 6.34 -20.09 10.25
N GLY A 550 6.89 -19.74 9.09
CA GLY A 550 6.29 -18.82 8.13
C GLY A 550 5.33 -19.53 7.19
N VAL A 551 4.09 -19.02 7.06
CA VAL A 551 3.14 -19.43 6.02
C VAL A 551 3.07 -18.32 4.98
N ALA A 552 3.54 -18.63 3.77
CA ALA A 552 3.65 -17.68 2.67
C ALA A 552 2.68 -18.07 1.53
N PHE A 553 1.48 -17.48 1.54
CA PHE A 553 0.44 -17.73 0.53
C PHE A 553 0.30 -16.54 -0.40
N ASP A 554 0.56 -16.78 -1.69
CA ASP A 554 0.69 -15.72 -2.68
C ASP A 554 0.25 -16.15 -4.08
N GLY A 555 0.31 -15.20 -5.03
CA GLY A 555 0.09 -15.40 -6.45
C GLY A 555 1.17 -16.27 -7.09
N LEU A 556 2.35 -15.71 -7.37
CA LEU A 556 3.47 -16.46 -7.94
C LEU A 556 4.78 -15.83 -7.45
N GLY A 557 5.70 -16.65 -6.96
CA GLY A 557 7.08 -16.23 -6.74
C GLY A 557 8.07 -17.29 -7.26
N PHE A 558 9.26 -16.85 -7.63
CA PHE A 558 10.27 -17.76 -8.18
C PHE A 558 10.80 -18.71 -7.10
N GLY A 559 10.62 -20.02 -7.32
CA GLY A 559 11.13 -21.06 -6.43
C GLY A 559 12.62 -21.35 -6.67
N THR A 560 13.31 -21.84 -5.65
CA THR A 560 14.73 -22.24 -5.76
C THR A 560 14.94 -23.53 -6.53
N ASP A 561 13.87 -24.27 -6.81
CA ASP A 561 13.83 -25.55 -7.52
C ASP A 561 13.35 -25.41 -8.99
N GLY A 562 13.19 -24.18 -9.47
CA GLY A 562 12.68 -23.88 -10.82
C GLY A 562 11.16 -24.00 -10.98
N THR A 563 10.44 -24.35 -9.91
CA THR A 563 8.97 -24.26 -9.83
C THR A 563 8.51 -22.86 -9.41
N LEU A 564 7.23 -22.55 -9.58
CA LEU A 564 6.64 -21.29 -9.15
C LEU A 564 5.89 -21.47 -7.83
N TRP A 565 6.40 -20.88 -6.77
CA TRP A 565 5.86 -20.99 -5.42
C TRP A 565 4.67 -20.03 -5.21
N GLY A 566 3.90 -20.29 -4.15
CA GLY A 566 2.77 -19.45 -3.73
C GLY A 566 1.89 -20.09 -2.64
N GLY A 567 2.34 -21.19 -2.06
CA GLY A 567 1.60 -21.97 -1.07
C GLY A 567 2.56 -22.69 -0.14
N GLU A 568 3.45 -21.94 0.49
CA GLU A 568 4.64 -22.46 1.15
C GLU A 568 4.60 -22.35 2.67
N PHE A 569 5.18 -23.32 3.34
CA PHE A 569 5.50 -23.30 4.77
C PHE A 569 7.01 -23.35 4.92
N LEU A 570 7.57 -22.33 5.58
CA LEU A 570 9.01 -22.11 5.71
C LEU A 570 9.38 -22.08 7.19
N LEU A 571 10.40 -22.82 7.60
CA LEU A 571 11.13 -22.49 8.82
C LEU A 571 12.09 -21.37 8.46
N ALA A 572 11.84 -20.14 8.91
CA ALA A 572 12.56 -18.96 8.45
C ALA A 572 12.94 -18.00 9.58
N ASP A 573 14.09 -17.35 9.41
CA ASP A 573 14.54 -16.20 10.21
C ASP A 573 14.95 -15.06 9.25
N LEU A 574 15.62 -14.03 9.78
CA LEU A 574 16.11 -12.93 8.96
C LEU A 574 17.28 -13.31 8.04
N ALA A 575 18.01 -14.40 8.25
CA ALA A 575 19.17 -14.76 7.43
C ALA A 575 18.84 -15.84 6.38
N GLY A 576 18.03 -16.82 6.73
CA GLY A 576 17.79 -18.01 5.93
C GLY A 576 16.40 -18.61 6.11
N PHE A 577 16.12 -19.63 5.31
CA PHE A 577 14.88 -20.39 5.38
C PHE A 577 15.09 -21.85 4.96
N THR A 578 14.20 -22.72 5.44
CA THR A 578 14.05 -24.10 4.97
C THR A 578 12.59 -24.34 4.60
N ARG A 579 12.32 -24.85 3.40
CA ARG A 579 10.97 -25.23 2.98
C ARG A 579 10.56 -26.52 3.69
N VAL A 580 9.54 -26.45 4.56
CA VAL A 580 9.11 -27.58 5.41
C VAL A 580 7.78 -28.19 4.96
N ALA A 581 6.92 -27.42 4.28
CA ALA A 581 5.76 -27.95 3.58
C ALA A 581 5.34 -27.05 2.41
N HIS A 582 4.54 -27.58 1.50
CA HIS A 582 3.96 -26.82 0.39
C HIS A 582 2.73 -27.50 -0.21
N PHE A 583 1.91 -26.75 -0.95
CA PHE A 583 0.84 -27.34 -1.74
C PHE A 583 1.37 -28.20 -2.90
N GLU A 584 0.63 -29.25 -3.25
CA GLU A 584 0.90 -30.08 -4.42
C GLU A 584 1.17 -29.23 -5.67
N PRO A 585 2.32 -29.40 -6.34
CA PRO A 585 2.60 -28.68 -7.56
C PRO A 585 1.68 -29.13 -8.70
N VAL A 586 0.94 -28.18 -9.27
CA VAL A 586 0.06 -28.38 -10.43
C VAL A 586 0.61 -27.67 -11.68
N PRO A 587 0.29 -28.15 -12.89
CA PRO A 587 0.67 -27.49 -14.13
C PRO A 587 0.11 -26.06 -14.25
N LEU A 588 0.90 -25.11 -14.77
CA LEU A 588 0.47 -23.74 -15.11
C LEU A 588 0.33 -23.57 -16.65
N PRO A 589 -0.77 -24.03 -17.26
CA PRO A 589 -0.89 -24.07 -18.72
C PRO A 589 -1.03 -22.68 -19.34
N GLY A 590 -0.03 -22.27 -20.14
CA GLY A 590 0.00 -20.98 -20.82
C GLY A 590 0.70 -19.86 -20.05
N GLY A 591 1.38 -20.17 -18.94
CA GLY A 591 2.19 -19.19 -18.18
C GLY A 591 1.36 -18.00 -17.74
N ALA A 592 1.71 -16.79 -18.18
CA ALA A 592 0.99 -15.56 -17.87
C ALA A 592 -0.50 -15.59 -18.27
N ALA A 593 -0.87 -16.36 -19.30
CA ALA A 593 -2.27 -16.51 -19.68
C ALA A 593 -3.11 -17.15 -18.55
N ALA A 594 -2.55 -18.09 -17.79
CA ALA A 594 -3.26 -18.72 -16.67
C ALA A 594 -3.50 -17.77 -15.49
N ILE A 595 -2.77 -16.65 -15.41
CA ILE A 595 -3.03 -15.58 -14.43
C ILE A 595 -4.28 -14.80 -14.86
N ARG A 596 -4.38 -14.44 -16.15
CA ARG A 596 -5.50 -13.64 -16.69
C ARG A 596 -6.77 -14.46 -16.94
N GLU A 597 -6.61 -15.77 -17.11
CA GLU A 597 -7.67 -16.71 -17.47
C GLU A 597 -7.80 -17.83 -16.41
N PRO A 598 -8.38 -17.55 -15.22
CA PRO A 598 -8.62 -18.53 -14.15
C PRO A 598 -9.16 -19.90 -14.58
N TRP A 599 -9.99 -19.96 -15.64
CA TRP A 599 -10.53 -21.23 -16.16
C TRP A 599 -9.45 -22.23 -16.58
N ARG A 600 -8.24 -21.76 -16.95
CA ARG A 600 -7.09 -22.62 -17.27
C ARG A 600 -6.59 -23.37 -16.05
N MET A 601 -6.59 -22.72 -14.89
CA MET A 601 -6.23 -23.36 -13.62
C MET A 601 -7.28 -24.38 -13.19
N ALA A 602 -8.57 -24.09 -13.41
CA ALA A 602 -9.63 -25.09 -13.19
C ALA A 602 -9.37 -26.36 -14.01
N ALA A 603 -9.03 -26.23 -15.30
CA ALA A 603 -8.67 -27.37 -16.14
C ALA A 603 -7.43 -28.12 -15.61
N ALA A 604 -6.40 -27.40 -15.16
CA ALA A 604 -5.17 -28.00 -14.63
C ALA A 604 -5.40 -28.80 -13.34
N TYR A 605 -6.16 -28.27 -12.39
CA TYR A 605 -6.50 -28.97 -11.14
C TYR A 605 -7.37 -30.20 -11.37
N LEU A 606 -8.33 -30.14 -12.32
CA LEU A 606 -9.14 -31.30 -12.70
C LEU A 606 -8.30 -32.44 -13.31
N VAL A 607 -7.24 -32.11 -14.06
CA VAL A 607 -6.30 -33.09 -14.59
C VAL A 607 -5.42 -33.67 -13.49
N ALA A 608 -4.91 -32.83 -12.59
CA ALA A 608 -4.03 -33.26 -11.49
C ALA A 608 -4.75 -34.17 -10.47
N GLY A 609 -6.00 -33.84 -10.10
CA GLY A 609 -6.80 -34.62 -9.14
C GLY A 609 -7.33 -35.96 -9.66
N GLY A 610 -7.08 -36.31 -10.94
CA GLY A 610 -7.47 -37.57 -11.57
C GLY A 610 -6.46 -38.73 -11.43
N GLY A 611 -5.44 -38.59 -10.56
CA GLY A 611 -4.42 -39.62 -10.27
C GLY A 611 -4.80 -40.56 -9.12
N ALA A 612 -4.43 -41.84 -9.24
CA ALA A 612 -4.86 -42.97 -8.42
C ALA A 612 -4.61 -42.87 -6.90
N VAL A 613 -5.60 -43.32 -6.09
CA VAL A 613 -5.42 -43.70 -4.68
C VAL A 613 -5.46 -45.23 -4.59
N ALA A 614 -4.39 -45.83 -4.07
CA ALA A 614 -4.32 -47.26 -3.80
C ALA A 614 -5.17 -47.60 -2.57
N CYS A 615 -6.28 -48.32 -2.78
CA CYS A 615 -6.94 -49.08 -1.73
C CYS A 615 -6.53 -50.55 -1.91
N GLY A 616 -6.15 -51.19 -0.81
CA GLY A 616 -5.51 -52.50 -0.80
C GLY A 616 -6.26 -53.59 -1.57
N GLY A 617 -5.49 -54.43 -2.27
CA GLY A 617 -5.90 -55.75 -2.74
C GLY A 617 -6.76 -55.78 -4.00
N GLY A 618 -6.13 -55.63 -5.17
CA GLY A 618 -6.72 -55.99 -6.46
C GLY A 618 -6.62 -54.88 -7.49
N ALA A 619 -5.78 -55.08 -8.51
CA ALA A 619 -5.63 -54.15 -9.62
C ALA A 619 -6.95 -54.01 -10.39
N VAL A 620 -7.67 -52.92 -10.15
CA VAL A 620 -8.68 -52.41 -11.06
C VAL A 620 -8.12 -51.14 -11.68
N ALA A 621 -7.97 -51.15 -13.00
CA ALA A 621 -7.61 -49.97 -13.77
C ALA A 621 -8.75 -48.94 -13.68
N CYS A 622 -8.68 -48.06 -12.69
CA CYS A 622 -9.54 -46.88 -12.60
C CYS A 622 -8.80 -45.68 -13.19
N GLY A 623 -8.50 -45.75 -14.48
CA GLY A 623 -8.23 -44.56 -15.28
C GLY A 623 -9.54 -43.81 -15.46
N GLY A 624 -9.62 -42.60 -14.93
CA GLY A 624 -10.84 -41.82 -15.03
C GLY A 624 -10.64 -40.39 -14.61
N VAL A 625 -10.04 -39.59 -15.51
CA VAL A 625 -10.57 -38.24 -15.74
C VAL A 625 -12.09 -38.38 -15.81
N PRO A 626 -12.87 -37.45 -15.22
CA PRO A 626 -14.31 -37.42 -15.39
C PRO A 626 -14.67 -37.81 -16.84
N ARG A 627 -15.46 -38.89 -17.03
CA ARG A 627 -15.75 -39.46 -18.37
C ARG A 627 -16.20 -38.32 -19.29
N GLU A 628 -16.18 -38.46 -20.60
CA GLU A 628 -16.71 -37.46 -21.54
C GLU A 628 -18.13 -36.92 -21.19
N ALA A 629 -18.88 -37.67 -20.37
CA ALA A 629 -20.10 -37.28 -19.67
C ALA A 629 -19.98 -36.06 -18.70
N ASP A 630 -18.83 -35.84 -18.05
CA ASP A 630 -18.59 -34.75 -17.09
C ASP A 630 -18.24 -33.41 -17.75
N ARG A 631 -17.74 -33.43 -19.00
CA ARG A 631 -17.57 -32.22 -19.83
C ARG A 631 -18.89 -31.46 -20.00
N ARG A 632 -20.02 -32.17 -19.94
CA ARG A 632 -21.37 -31.59 -19.98
C ARG A 632 -21.89 -31.12 -18.62
N LEU A 633 -21.29 -31.51 -17.50
CA LEU A 633 -21.73 -31.14 -16.15
C LEU A 633 -21.08 -29.83 -15.67
N LEU A 634 -19.78 -29.66 -15.90
CA LEU A 634 -19.06 -28.46 -15.44
C LEU A 634 -19.28 -27.25 -16.35
N ALA A 635 -19.91 -26.20 -15.82
CA ALA A 635 -20.23 -24.99 -16.57
C ALA A 635 -19.00 -24.29 -17.15
N VAL A 636 -17.86 -24.31 -16.44
CA VAL A 636 -16.60 -23.71 -16.90
C VAL A 636 -16.07 -24.36 -18.19
N ALA A 637 -16.22 -25.67 -18.34
CA ALA A 637 -15.79 -26.39 -19.54
C ALA A 637 -16.65 -26.04 -20.75
N ARG A 638 -17.97 -25.83 -20.54
CA ARG A 638 -18.90 -25.39 -21.59
C ARG A 638 -18.63 -23.94 -22.02
N ARG A 639 -18.41 -23.04 -21.06
CA ARG A 639 -18.09 -21.62 -21.36
C ARG A 639 -16.79 -21.47 -22.16
N ASN A 640 -15.85 -22.40 -22.00
CA ASN A 640 -14.52 -22.38 -22.62
C ASN A 640 -14.29 -23.52 -23.62
N GLU A 641 -15.36 -24.08 -24.20
CA GLU A 641 -15.34 -25.31 -25.00
C GLU A 641 -14.33 -25.28 -26.15
N ARG A 642 -14.14 -24.10 -26.76
CA ARG A 642 -13.26 -23.87 -27.90
C ARG A 642 -11.80 -24.23 -27.61
N TRP A 643 -11.33 -23.96 -26.38
CA TRP A 643 -9.92 -24.09 -26.01
C TRP A 643 -9.67 -25.16 -24.94
N TRP A 644 -10.73 -25.73 -24.38
CA TRP A 644 -10.67 -26.68 -23.27
C TRP A 644 -9.72 -27.86 -23.53
N ASP A 645 -9.91 -28.58 -24.64
CA ASP A 645 -9.15 -29.80 -24.94
C ASP A 645 -7.65 -29.50 -25.16
N ALA A 646 -7.34 -28.34 -25.75
CA ALA A 646 -5.97 -27.88 -25.95
C ALA A 646 -5.29 -27.58 -24.61
N VAL A 647 -5.98 -26.89 -23.70
CA VAL A 647 -5.45 -26.56 -22.37
C VAL A 647 -5.31 -27.81 -21.48
N VAL A 648 -6.26 -28.74 -21.54
CA VAL A 648 -6.17 -30.04 -20.86
C VAL A 648 -4.97 -30.84 -21.38
N SER A 649 -4.75 -30.87 -22.69
CA SER A 649 -3.60 -31.54 -23.30
C SER A 649 -2.28 -30.92 -22.82
N LEU A 650 -2.23 -29.59 -22.77
CA LEU A 650 -1.07 -28.85 -22.24
C LEU A 650 -0.82 -29.14 -20.75
N ALA A 651 -1.87 -29.21 -19.93
CA ALA A 651 -1.76 -29.54 -18.51
C ALA A 651 -1.25 -30.97 -18.28
N ARG A 652 -1.63 -31.94 -19.14
CA ARG A 652 -1.11 -33.32 -19.08
C ARG A 652 0.36 -33.40 -19.45
N ALA A 653 0.83 -32.52 -20.34
CA ALA A 653 2.22 -32.45 -20.79
C ALA A 653 3.11 -31.74 -19.75
N ARG A 654 3.24 -32.31 -18.54
CA ARG A 654 3.96 -31.70 -17.40
C ARG A 654 5.43 -31.34 -17.70
N SER A 655 6.04 -31.90 -18.73
CA SER A 655 7.42 -31.62 -19.15
C SER A 655 7.61 -30.29 -19.90
N VAL A 656 6.54 -29.69 -20.42
CA VAL A 656 6.59 -28.45 -21.22
C VAL A 656 5.95 -27.24 -20.54
N VAL A 657 5.37 -27.44 -19.35
CA VAL A 657 4.77 -26.37 -18.54
C VAL A 657 5.45 -26.29 -17.19
N ARG A 658 5.60 -25.06 -16.67
CA ARG A 658 6.06 -24.90 -15.29
C ARG A 658 4.99 -25.40 -14.33
N LEU A 659 5.45 -25.98 -13.22
CA LEU A 659 4.59 -26.35 -12.11
C LEU A 659 4.49 -25.19 -11.13
N THR A 660 3.34 -25.09 -10.47
CA THR A 660 3.10 -24.12 -9.41
C THR A 660 2.42 -24.74 -8.20
N SER A 661 2.83 -24.32 -7.00
CA SER A 661 2.21 -24.63 -5.71
C SER A 661 1.35 -23.48 -5.20
N SER A 662 0.95 -22.55 -6.08
CA SER A 662 0.29 -21.31 -5.70
C SER A 662 -1.11 -21.50 -5.13
N VAL A 663 -1.33 -20.93 -3.93
CA VAL A 663 -2.67 -20.79 -3.35
C VAL A 663 -3.48 -19.75 -4.13
N GLY A 664 -2.88 -18.67 -4.63
CA GLY A 664 -3.58 -17.72 -5.51
C GLY A 664 -4.17 -18.38 -6.76
N ARG A 665 -3.42 -19.31 -7.38
CA ARG A 665 -3.90 -20.08 -8.54
C ARG A 665 -4.94 -21.16 -8.16
N LEU A 666 -4.87 -21.69 -6.94
CA LEU A 666 -5.93 -22.55 -6.38
C LEU A 666 -7.24 -21.77 -6.23
N PHE A 667 -7.19 -20.55 -5.71
CA PHE A 667 -8.35 -19.65 -5.64
C PHE A 667 -8.93 -19.36 -7.02
N ASP A 668 -8.08 -19.07 -8.01
CA ASP A 668 -8.52 -18.83 -9.40
C ASP A 668 -9.25 -20.06 -9.98
N ALA A 669 -8.73 -21.27 -9.74
CA ALA A 669 -9.36 -22.51 -10.18
C ALA A 669 -10.77 -22.68 -9.57
N VAL A 670 -10.90 -22.50 -8.26
CA VAL A 670 -12.18 -22.62 -7.57
C VAL A 670 -13.16 -21.54 -8.03
N ALA A 671 -12.71 -20.29 -8.17
CA ALA A 671 -13.53 -19.18 -8.64
C ALA A 671 -14.11 -19.45 -10.05
N ALA A 672 -13.32 -20.00 -10.97
CA ALA A 672 -13.80 -20.37 -12.29
C ALA A 672 -14.79 -21.55 -12.26
N LEU A 673 -14.52 -22.57 -11.43
CA LEU A 673 -15.39 -23.74 -11.27
C LEU A 673 -16.79 -23.35 -10.79
N VAL A 674 -16.87 -22.51 -9.76
CA VAL A 674 -18.16 -22.05 -9.19
C VAL A 674 -18.85 -20.96 -10.03
N GLY A 675 -18.19 -20.48 -11.09
CA GLY A 675 -18.77 -19.53 -12.04
C GLY A 675 -18.66 -18.06 -11.63
N VAL A 676 -17.70 -17.71 -10.76
CA VAL A 676 -17.39 -16.32 -10.40
C VAL A 676 -16.75 -15.60 -11.58
N ARG A 677 -15.60 -16.08 -12.06
CA ARG A 677 -14.86 -15.47 -13.17
C ARG A 677 -14.09 -16.51 -13.97
N ASP A 678 -14.15 -16.40 -15.29
CA ASP A 678 -13.27 -17.13 -16.20
C ASP A 678 -12.06 -16.27 -16.61
N THR A 679 -12.19 -14.94 -16.59
CA THR A 679 -11.14 -13.96 -16.91
C THR A 679 -11.10 -12.85 -15.87
N ILE A 680 -9.92 -12.25 -15.66
CA ILE A 680 -9.72 -11.14 -14.72
C ILE A 680 -9.15 -9.90 -15.42
N ASP A 681 -9.50 -8.73 -14.89
CA ASP A 681 -9.06 -7.40 -15.33
C ASP A 681 -7.94 -6.85 -14.44
N TYR A 682 -7.80 -7.38 -13.22
CA TYR A 682 -6.75 -7.00 -12.27
C TYR A 682 -6.38 -8.18 -11.38
N GLU A 683 -5.16 -8.15 -10.88
CA GLU A 683 -4.60 -9.20 -10.05
C GLU A 683 -5.45 -9.47 -8.80
N GLY A 684 -5.73 -10.75 -8.54
CA GLY A 684 -6.49 -11.21 -7.38
C GLY A 684 -8.01 -11.03 -7.49
N GLN A 685 -8.53 -10.49 -8.59
CA GLN A 685 -9.97 -10.22 -8.75
C GLN A 685 -10.85 -11.44 -8.48
N ALA A 686 -10.53 -12.60 -9.07
CA ALA A 686 -11.33 -13.81 -8.89
C ALA A 686 -11.32 -14.29 -7.42
N ALA A 687 -10.17 -14.20 -6.74
CA ALA A 687 -10.05 -14.52 -5.32
C ALA A 687 -10.87 -13.56 -4.42
N ILE A 688 -10.83 -12.26 -4.70
CA ILE A 688 -11.60 -11.23 -3.98
C ILE A 688 -13.11 -11.43 -4.17
N GLU A 689 -13.56 -11.68 -5.40
CA GLU A 689 -14.97 -11.94 -5.69
C GLU A 689 -15.43 -13.28 -5.07
N LEU A 690 -14.57 -14.31 -5.03
CA LEU A 690 -14.85 -15.59 -4.37
C LEU A 690 -14.97 -15.47 -2.85
N GLU A 691 -14.08 -14.70 -2.20
CA GLU A 691 -14.19 -14.38 -0.78
C GLU A 691 -15.54 -13.73 -0.48
N ARG A 692 -15.96 -12.78 -1.31
CA ARG A 692 -17.22 -12.07 -1.10
C ARG A 692 -18.44 -12.96 -1.33
N LEU A 693 -18.33 -13.94 -2.21
CA LEU A 693 -19.39 -14.91 -2.47
C LEU A 693 -19.61 -15.85 -1.26
N ALA A 694 -18.59 -16.12 -0.46
CA ALA A 694 -18.66 -17.06 0.66
C ALA A 694 -19.77 -16.71 1.67
N ALA A 695 -20.65 -17.68 1.94
CA ALA A 695 -21.77 -17.53 2.86
C ALA A 695 -21.29 -17.15 4.29
N PRO A 696 -21.73 -16.01 4.85
CA PRO A 696 -21.36 -15.61 6.21
C PRO A 696 -21.86 -16.62 7.25
N GLY A 697 -21.02 -16.98 8.22
CA GLY A 697 -21.38 -17.85 9.35
C GLY A 697 -21.50 -19.35 9.03
N TYR A 698 -21.21 -19.77 7.79
CA TYR A 698 -21.11 -21.19 7.45
C TYR A 698 -19.67 -21.68 7.70
N HIS A 699 -19.49 -22.77 8.45
CA HIS A 699 -18.17 -23.29 8.86
C HIS A 699 -17.99 -24.80 8.61
N GLY A 700 -18.69 -25.39 7.63
CA GLY A 700 -18.44 -26.78 7.21
C GLY A 700 -17.30 -26.86 6.21
N GLY A 701 -16.48 -27.92 6.27
CA GLY A 701 -15.35 -28.15 5.34
C GLY A 701 -15.50 -29.44 4.52
N TYR A 702 -14.52 -29.67 3.64
CA TYR A 702 -14.32 -30.90 2.88
C TYR A 702 -13.41 -31.85 3.66
N HIS A 703 -13.62 -33.16 3.50
CA HIS A 703 -12.67 -34.15 4.01
C HIS A 703 -11.45 -34.18 3.10
N VAL A 704 -10.31 -33.76 3.65
CA VAL A 704 -9.01 -33.73 2.97
C VAL A 704 -8.08 -34.70 3.69
N GLY A 705 -7.35 -35.52 2.93
CA GLY A 705 -6.36 -36.45 3.47
C GLY A 705 -5.23 -35.71 4.19
N PRO A 706 -4.49 -36.39 5.09
CA PRO A 706 -3.39 -35.75 5.81
C PRO A 706 -2.27 -35.34 4.84
N PRO A 707 -1.49 -34.31 5.18
CA PRO A 707 -0.29 -33.95 4.44
C PRO A 707 0.66 -35.16 4.26
N LEU A 708 1.18 -35.37 3.05
CA LEU A 708 1.98 -36.54 2.68
C LEU A 708 3.47 -36.21 2.60
N PRO A 709 4.40 -37.13 2.93
CA PRO A 709 5.82 -36.92 2.66
C PRO A 709 6.09 -36.63 1.18
N ASP A 710 6.95 -35.65 0.89
CA ASP A 710 7.38 -35.42 -0.48
C ASP A 710 8.42 -36.49 -0.91
N ALA A 711 8.06 -37.29 -1.92
CA ALA A 711 8.92 -38.31 -2.52
C ALA A 711 9.67 -37.79 -3.77
N GLY A 712 9.56 -36.49 -4.08
CA GLY A 712 10.31 -35.83 -5.16
C GLY A 712 11.82 -35.74 -4.86
N PRO A 713 12.65 -35.42 -5.87
CA PRO A 713 14.05 -35.10 -5.61
C PRO A 713 14.09 -33.92 -4.64
N GLY A 714 14.54 -34.17 -3.42
CA GLY A 714 14.45 -33.22 -2.32
C GLY A 714 15.09 -31.86 -2.66
N PRO A 715 14.70 -30.78 -1.96
CA PRO A 715 15.34 -29.49 -2.16
C PRO A 715 16.83 -29.65 -1.90
N GLY A 716 17.66 -29.25 -2.87
CA GLY A 716 19.08 -29.04 -2.60
C GLY A 716 19.20 -28.07 -1.41
N PRO A 717 20.15 -28.30 -0.49
CA PRO A 717 20.33 -27.42 0.65
C PRO A 717 20.58 -25.99 0.17
N GLY A 718 19.75 -25.05 0.63
CA GLY A 718 20.08 -23.63 0.50
C GLY A 718 21.43 -23.36 1.18
N PRO A 719 22.17 -22.31 0.78
CA PRO A 719 23.46 -22.01 1.38
C PRO A 719 23.30 -21.85 2.90
N GLY A 720 23.87 -22.79 3.67
CA GLY A 720 23.85 -22.81 5.13
C GLY A 720 22.89 -23.79 5.81
N SER A 721 22.16 -24.66 5.10
CA SER A 721 21.23 -25.62 5.76
C SER A 721 21.96 -26.87 6.29
N GLY A 722 21.98 -26.99 7.63
CA GLY A 722 22.38 -28.21 8.32
C GLY A 722 21.40 -29.36 8.05
N SER A 723 21.91 -30.60 8.09
CA SER A 723 21.16 -31.83 7.81
C SER A 723 20.11 -32.12 8.90
N GLY A 724 18.93 -31.52 8.81
CA GLY A 724 17.74 -31.87 9.59
C GLY A 724 16.91 -32.96 8.90
N SER A 725 16.38 -33.91 9.68
CA SER A 725 15.73 -35.14 9.22
C SER A 725 14.30 -34.94 8.67
N GLY A 726 14.07 -35.46 7.46
CA GLY A 726 12.77 -35.61 6.78
C GLY A 726 12.50 -34.50 5.76
N GLY A 727 12.19 -34.88 4.51
CA GLY A 727 11.85 -33.96 3.43
C GLY A 727 10.59 -33.10 3.69
N PRO A 728 10.29 -32.13 2.81
CA PRO A 728 9.10 -31.31 2.94
C PRO A 728 7.84 -32.15 2.87
N VAL A 729 6.75 -31.64 3.44
CA VAL A 729 5.43 -32.28 3.40
C VAL A 729 4.58 -31.61 2.32
N ARG A 730 3.81 -32.39 1.57
CA ARG A 730 2.93 -31.93 0.50
C ARG A 730 1.47 -31.91 0.95
N LEU A 731 0.81 -30.77 0.77
CA LEU A 731 -0.61 -30.56 1.06
C LEU A 731 -1.46 -30.88 -0.18
N PRO A 732 -2.54 -31.68 -0.05
CA PRO A 732 -3.32 -32.16 -1.19
C PRO A 732 -4.35 -31.10 -1.67
N GLY A 733 -3.88 -30.03 -2.30
CA GLY A 733 -4.74 -28.98 -2.87
C GLY A 733 -5.72 -29.48 -3.94
N THR A 734 -5.39 -30.59 -4.61
CA THR A 734 -6.28 -31.25 -5.58
C THR A 734 -7.52 -31.87 -4.94
N GLU A 735 -7.46 -32.29 -3.67
CA GLU A 735 -8.61 -32.84 -2.95
C GLU A 735 -9.60 -31.76 -2.54
N LEU A 736 -9.13 -30.55 -2.21
CA LEU A 736 -10.00 -29.38 -2.02
C LEU A 736 -10.83 -29.11 -3.29
N VAL A 737 -10.21 -29.18 -4.47
CA VAL A 737 -10.90 -29.01 -5.75
C VAL A 737 -11.86 -30.16 -6.04
N ARG A 738 -11.52 -31.39 -5.65
CA ARG A 738 -12.43 -32.55 -5.77
C ARG A 738 -13.70 -32.34 -4.96
N GLY A 739 -13.60 -31.90 -3.71
CA GLY A 739 -14.77 -31.56 -2.88
C GLY A 739 -15.66 -30.48 -3.51
N VAL A 740 -15.05 -29.44 -4.07
CA VAL A 740 -15.78 -28.39 -4.84
C VAL A 740 -16.55 -28.99 -6.03
N VAL A 741 -15.94 -29.92 -6.77
CA VAL A 741 -16.58 -30.56 -7.93
C VAL A 741 -17.72 -31.48 -7.51
N GLU A 742 -17.59 -32.18 -6.39
CA GLU A 742 -18.66 -33.01 -5.81
C GLU A 742 -19.85 -32.15 -5.40
N ASP A 743 -19.62 -31.05 -4.68
CA ASP A 743 -20.66 -30.08 -4.32
C ASP A 743 -21.37 -29.50 -5.56
N LEU A 744 -20.62 -29.18 -6.62
CA LEU A 744 -21.20 -28.71 -7.88
C LEU A 744 -22.07 -29.77 -8.57
N ARG A 745 -21.73 -31.06 -8.44
CA ARG A 745 -22.54 -32.18 -8.98
C ARG A 745 -23.81 -32.40 -8.17
N GLU A 746 -23.75 -32.17 -6.86
CA GLU A 746 -24.90 -32.23 -5.96
C GLU A 746 -25.81 -31.00 -6.05
N GLY A 747 -25.39 -29.96 -6.79
CA GLY A 747 -26.17 -28.73 -6.97
C GLY A 747 -26.14 -27.82 -5.75
N ILE A 748 -25.08 -27.89 -4.94
CA ILE A 748 -24.89 -27.00 -3.80
C ILE A 748 -24.67 -25.55 -4.28
N GLU A 749 -25.26 -24.60 -3.56
CA GLU A 749 -25.18 -23.18 -3.90
C GLU A 749 -23.72 -22.65 -3.88
N PRO A 750 -23.28 -21.89 -4.91
CA PRO A 750 -21.90 -21.39 -5.00
C PRO A 750 -21.39 -20.64 -3.77
N ALA A 751 -22.27 -19.94 -3.05
CA ALA A 751 -21.92 -19.25 -1.80
C ALA A 751 -21.52 -20.21 -0.67
N VAL A 752 -22.17 -21.38 -0.59
CA VAL A 752 -21.84 -22.43 0.38
C VAL A 752 -20.54 -23.12 -0.01
N ILE A 753 -20.36 -23.42 -1.31
CA ILE A 753 -19.12 -24.01 -1.85
C ILE A 753 -17.92 -23.11 -1.57
N ALA A 754 -18.06 -21.80 -1.80
CA ALA A 754 -17.03 -20.82 -1.51
C ALA A 754 -16.69 -20.82 -0.01
N ALA A 755 -17.68 -20.82 0.89
CA ALA A 755 -17.44 -20.91 2.33
C ALA A 755 -16.72 -22.20 2.73
N ARG A 756 -17.16 -23.36 2.22
CA ARG A 756 -16.53 -24.67 2.46
C ARG A 756 -15.08 -24.69 2.02
N PHE A 757 -14.78 -24.16 0.84
CA PHE A 757 -13.41 -24.08 0.34
C PHE A 757 -12.51 -23.25 1.26
N HIS A 758 -12.95 -22.06 1.68
CA HIS A 758 -12.17 -21.21 2.59
C HIS A 758 -11.91 -21.91 3.93
N SER A 759 -12.94 -22.50 4.54
CA SER A 759 -12.80 -23.16 5.83
C SER A 759 -11.94 -24.41 5.77
N SER A 760 -12.07 -25.22 4.72
CA SER A 760 -11.20 -26.39 4.51
C SER A 760 -9.74 -26.00 4.30
N LEU A 761 -9.49 -24.91 3.56
CA LEU A 761 -8.13 -24.40 3.36
C LEU A 761 -7.53 -23.87 4.67
N ALA A 762 -8.33 -23.19 5.48
CA ALA A 762 -7.92 -22.70 6.79
C ALA A 762 -7.58 -23.86 7.74
N GLU A 763 -8.48 -24.84 7.87
CA GLU A 763 -8.30 -26.05 8.68
C GLU A 763 -7.05 -26.82 8.25
N LEU A 764 -6.90 -27.10 6.95
CA LEU A 764 -5.72 -27.79 6.42
C LEU A 764 -4.42 -27.04 6.74
N THR A 765 -4.44 -25.70 6.72
CA THR A 765 -3.28 -24.87 7.06
C THR A 765 -2.94 -24.97 8.54
N VAL A 766 -3.94 -24.87 9.42
CA VAL A 766 -3.78 -24.99 10.88
C VAL A 766 -3.28 -26.38 11.26
N ASP A 767 -3.91 -27.44 10.73
CA ASP A 767 -3.51 -28.82 10.96
C ASP A 767 -2.07 -29.08 10.51
N THR A 768 -1.67 -28.49 9.38
CA THR A 768 -0.29 -28.54 8.90
C THR A 768 0.67 -27.86 9.88
N CYS A 769 0.35 -26.67 10.38
CA CYS A 769 1.16 -25.99 11.39
C CYS A 769 1.30 -26.82 12.67
N VAL A 770 0.21 -27.41 13.15
CA VAL A 770 0.21 -28.31 14.33
C VAL A 770 1.07 -29.54 14.09
N ALA A 771 0.93 -30.20 12.93
CA ALA A 771 1.72 -31.37 12.58
C ALA A 771 3.22 -31.04 12.43
N LEU A 772 3.56 -29.87 11.89
CA LEU A 772 4.94 -29.41 11.76
C LEU A 772 5.55 -29.03 13.11
N ARG A 773 4.76 -28.57 14.09
CA ARG A 773 5.22 -28.15 15.42
C ARG A 773 6.18 -29.14 16.07
N ALA A 774 5.87 -30.44 16.00
CA ALA A 774 6.68 -31.51 16.57
C ALA A 774 8.06 -31.70 15.90
N ARG A 775 8.24 -31.16 14.68
CA ARG A 775 9.48 -31.23 13.89
C ARG A 775 10.31 -29.96 13.99
N LEU A 776 9.83 -28.92 14.66
CA LEU A 776 10.47 -27.61 14.73
C LEU A 776 11.25 -27.43 16.05
N PRO A 777 12.41 -26.74 16.02
CA PRO A 777 13.21 -26.50 17.21
C PRO A 777 12.68 -25.34 18.05
N GLY A 778 12.57 -25.54 19.38
CA GLY A 778 12.42 -24.47 20.38
C GLY A 778 11.35 -23.43 20.05
N ALA A 779 11.73 -22.14 20.10
CA ALA A 779 10.84 -21.00 19.88
C ALA A 779 10.16 -20.96 18.50
N ALA A 780 10.73 -21.61 17.47
CA ALA A 780 10.10 -21.69 16.15
C ALA A 780 8.82 -22.53 16.14
N ALA A 781 8.65 -23.41 17.13
CA ALA A 781 7.45 -24.23 17.32
C ALA A 781 6.32 -23.47 18.03
N GLU A 782 6.54 -22.23 18.46
CA GLU A 782 5.55 -21.44 19.21
C GLU A 782 4.96 -20.29 18.40
N THR A 783 5.65 -19.83 17.35
CA THR A 783 5.27 -18.64 16.60
C THR A 783 5.09 -18.92 15.12
N VAL A 784 3.96 -18.47 14.57
CA VAL A 784 3.62 -18.55 13.14
C VAL A 784 3.53 -17.15 12.54
N ALA A 785 4.22 -16.92 11.42
CA ALA A 785 4.12 -15.66 10.66
C ALA A 785 3.30 -15.88 9.39
N LEU A 786 2.24 -15.09 9.20
CA LEU A 786 1.37 -15.15 8.02
C LEU A 786 1.69 -13.98 7.08
N SER A 787 2.08 -14.28 5.83
CA SER A 787 2.43 -13.27 4.83
C SER A 787 2.13 -13.73 3.39
N GLY A 788 2.12 -12.80 2.45
CA GLY A 788 1.82 -13.04 1.04
C GLY A 788 0.45 -12.48 0.65
N GLY A 789 0.26 -12.19 -0.64
CA GLY A 789 -0.89 -11.45 -1.15
C GLY A 789 -2.24 -12.11 -0.88
N VAL A 790 -2.29 -13.43 -0.69
CA VAL A 790 -3.53 -14.18 -0.42
C VAL A 790 -4.11 -13.85 0.95
N PHE A 791 -3.30 -13.47 1.94
CA PHE A 791 -3.80 -12.97 3.23
C PHE A 791 -4.46 -11.56 3.13
N GLY A 792 -4.56 -11.03 1.91
CA GLY A 792 -5.58 -10.05 1.53
C GLY A 792 -7.01 -10.53 1.82
N ASN A 793 -7.25 -11.85 1.79
CA ASN A 793 -8.51 -12.51 2.12
C ASN A 793 -8.74 -12.54 3.64
N LEU A 794 -9.66 -11.72 4.13
CA LEU A 794 -9.93 -11.53 5.56
C LEU A 794 -10.63 -12.74 6.18
N ARG A 795 -11.47 -13.44 5.41
CA ARG A 795 -12.08 -14.69 5.89
C ARG A 795 -11.00 -15.74 6.17
N LEU A 796 -10.13 -15.99 5.20
CA LEU A 796 -9.06 -16.97 5.31
C LEU A 796 -8.07 -16.60 6.42
N LEU A 797 -7.63 -15.34 6.46
CA LEU A 797 -6.73 -14.84 7.50
C LEU A 797 -7.34 -15.01 8.90
N GLY A 798 -8.60 -14.61 9.07
CA GLY A 798 -9.30 -14.72 10.35
C GLY A 798 -9.47 -16.17 10.83
N GLU A 799 -9.90 -17.07 9.94
CA GLU A 799 -10.09 -18.48 10.29
C GLU A 799 -8.76 -19.20 10.62
N ILE A 800 -7.67 -18.90 9.89
CA ILE A 800 -6.34 -19.45 10.18
C ILE A 800 -5.82 -18.91 11.51
N GLU A 801 -5.87 -17.59 11.72
CA GLU A 801 -5.39 -16.98 12.96
C GLU A 801 -6.18 -17.50 14.18
N ASP A 802 -7.50 -17.60 14.09
CA ASP A 802 -8.34 -18.17 15.15
C ASP A 802 -8.03 -19.64 15.42
N GLY A 803 -7.76 -20.42 14.38
CA GLY A 803 -7.31 -21.81 14.51
C GLY A 803 -5.96 -21.91 15.22
N LEU A 804 -4.96 -21.14 14.77
CA LEU A 804 -3.62 -21.13 15.34
C LEU A 804 -3.60 -20.66 16.81
N LEU A 805 -4.36 -19.61 17.14
CA LEU A 805 -4.47 -19.13 18.52
C LEU A 805 -5.12 -20.17 19.43
N ARG A 806 -6.13 -20.93 18.95
CA ARG A 806 -6.74 -22.03 19.71
C ARG A 806 -5.76 -23.17 19.99
N GLU A 807 -4.85 -23.43 19.05
CA GLU A 807 -3.77 -24.42 19.20
C GLU A 807 -2.55 -23.88 19.99
N GLY A 808 -2.63 -22.64 20.49
CA GLY A 808 -1.64 -22.04 21.37
C GLY A 808 -0.42 -21.45 20.67
N PHE A 809 -0.51 -21.14 19.38
CA PHE A 809 0.54 -20.40 18.67
C PHE A 809 0.44 -18.89 18.93
N ALA A 810 1.58 -18.20 18.98
CA ALA A 810 1.65 -16.77 18.73
C ALA A 810 1.58 -16.52 17.22
N VAL A 811 0.75 -15.57 16.78
CA VAL A 811 0.56 -15.29 15.34
C VAL A 811 1.07 -13.88 15.03
N LEU A 812 1.95 -13.79 14.02
CA LEU A 812 2.46 -12.53 13.49
C LEU A 812 1.82 -12.23 12.13
N THR A 813 1.29 -11.01 12.00
CA THR A 813 0.71 -10.48 10.76
C THR A 813 1.23 -9.06 10.52
N HIS A 814 1.10 -8.59 9.28
CA HIS A 814 1.50 -7.24 8.89
C HIS A 814 0.57 -6.15 9.44
N SER A 815 1.14 -4.96 9.68
CA SER A 815 0.45 -3.73 10.07
C SER A 815 1.01 -2.49 9.37
N GLN A 816 2.30 -2.17 9.53
CA GLN A 816 2.91 -0.94 9.00
C GLN A 816 3.36 -1.07 7.54
N VAL A 817 3.54 -2.28 7.04
CA VAL A 817 3.79 -2.54 5.62
C VAL A 817 2.73 -3.48 5.06
N PRO A 818 2.45 -3.46 3.75
CA PRO A 818 1.52 -4.41 3.16
C PRO A 818 2.07 -5.84 3.21
N GLY A 819 1.20 -6.81 3.50
CA GLY A 819 1.54 -8.25 3.38
C GLY A 819 1.61 -8.78 1.94
N ASN A 820 1.31 -7.93 0.95
CA ASN A 820 1.52 -8.20 -0.48
C ASN A 820 2.90 -7.71 -0.93
N ASP A 821 3.19 -7.78 -2.23
CA ASP A 821 4.48 -7.43 -2.82
C ASP A 821 5.00 -6.01 -2.48
N GLY A 822 4.09 -5.09 -2.10
CA GLY A 822 4.47 -3.77 -1.60
C GLY A 822 5.33 -3.79 -0.32
N GLY A 823 5.36 -4.91 0.41
CA GLY A 823 6.20 -5.12 1.59
C GLY A 823 7.50 -5.89 1.33
N ILE A 824 7.72 -6.43 0.12
CA ILE A 824 8.88 -7.31 -0.18
C ILE A 824 10.22 -6.59 0.00
N SER A 825 10.31 -5.31 -0.35
CA SER A 825 11.55 -4.54 -0.26
C SER A 825 12.07 -4.42 1.19
N LEU A 826 11.18 -4.34 2.18
CA LEU A 826 11.58 -4.39 3.60
C LEU A 826 12.21 -5.74 3.95
N GLY A 827 11.56 -6.84 3.55
CA GLY A 827 12.06 -8.19 3.76
C GLY A 827 13.43 -8.42 3.12
N GLN A 828 13.60 -8.00 1.88
CA GLN A 828 14.88 -8.04 1.17
C GLN A 828 15.97 -7.27 1.92
N ALA A 829 15.66 -6.06 2.42
CA ALA A 829 16.63 -5.21 3.12
C ALA A 829 17.14 -5.87 4.41
N VAL A 830 16.22 -6.41 5.25
CA VAL A 830 16.61 -7.06 6.50
C VAL A 830 17.33 -8.39 6.27
N VAL A 831 16.99 -9.12 5.20
CA VAL A 831 17.69 -10.37 4.84
C VAL A 831 19.11 -10.09 4.37
N ALA A 832 19.28 -9.12 3.50
CA ALA A 832 20.60 -8.72 3.03
C ALA A 832 21.47 -8.20 4.17
N ASN A 833 20.90 -7.43 5.11
CA ASN A 833 21.60 -7.02 6.33
C ASN A 833 22.08 -8.22 7.15
N ALA A 834 21.18 -9.15 7.51
CA ALA A 834 21.53 -10.30 8.35
C ALA A 834 22.61 -11.20 7.72
N ARG A 835 22.51 -11.47 6.39
CA ARG A 835 23.51 -12.26 5.66
C ARG A 835 24.87 -11.56 5.57
N SER A 836 24.87 -10.23 5.43
CA SER A 836 26.11 -9.46 5.38
C SER A 836 26.89 -9.49 6.70
N GLN A 837 26.18 -9.45 7.83
CA GLN A 837 26.77 -9.52 9.17
C GLN A 837 27.33 -10.93 9.47
N ALA A 838 26.60 -11.98 9.10
CA ALA A 838 27.07 -13.36 9.25
C ALA A 838 28.36 -13.64 8.46
N SER A 839 28.51 -13.03 7.27
CA SER A 839 29.71 -13.17 6.44
C SER A 839 30.94 -12.43 7.01
N HIS A 840 30.73 -11.41 7.86
CA HIS A 840 31.82 -10.66 8.51
C HIS A 840 32.34 -11.35 9.78
N ALA A 841 31.49 -12.06 10.52
CA ALA A 841 31.87 -12.80 11.74
C ALA A 841 32.84 -13.98 11.47
N VAL A 842 33.00 -14.41 10.21
CA VAL A 842 33.81 -15.58 9.81
C VAL A 842 35.20 -15.20 9.30
N ARG A 843 35.57 -13.90 9.23
CA ARG A 843 36.96 -13.51 8.94
C ARG A 843 37.79 -13.55 10.24
N PRO A 844 38.80 -14.45 10.39
CA PRO A 844 39.68 -14.39 11.54
C PRO A 844 40.47 -13.08 11.50
N GLU A 845 40.62 -12.43 12.66
CA GLU A 845 41.53 -11.29 12.80
C GLU A 845 42.92 -11.65 12.26
N PRO A 846 43.58 -10.77 11.50
CA PRO A 846 44.96 -11.02 11.10
C PRO A 846 45.81 -11.07 12.37
N SER A 847 46.43 -12.23 12.62
CA SER A 847 47.36 -12.42 13.72
C SER A 847 48.39 -11.30 13.72
N ARG A 848 48.55 -10.60 14.85
CA ARG A 848 49.67 -9.68 15.09
C ARG A 848 50.97 -10.43 14.86
N ALA A 849 51.58 -10.23 13.70
CA ALA A 849 52.94 -10.68 13.42
C ALA A 849 53.89 -9.85 14.27
N GLU A 850 54.54 -10.51 15.23
CA GLU A 850 55.66 -9.97 15.99
C GLU A 850 56.75 -9.47 15.02
N THR A 851 57.06 -8.19 15.12
CA THR A 851 58.22 -7.58 14.44
C THR A 851 59.51 -8.08 15.07
N GLY A 852 60.00 -9.21 14.58
CA GLY A 852 61.38 -9.66 14.79
C GLY A 852 62.33 -8.82 13.95
N SER A 853 63.12 -7.98 14.62
CA SER A 853 64.23 -7.22 14.05
C SER A 853 65.36 -8.15 13.60
N THR A 854 65.69 -8.14 12.31
CA THR A 854 67.02 -8.58 11.84
C THR A 854 67.59 -7.56 10.86
N ARG A 855 68.69 -6.95 11.31
CA ARG A 855 69.53 -5.99 10.57
C ARG A 855 70.10 -6.64 9.30
N ALA A 856 70.01 -5.91 8.20
CA ALA A 856 70.79 -6.16 6.99
C ALA A 856 72.28 -5.85 7.23
N ALA A 857 73.15 -6.76 6.79
CA ALA A 857 74.55 -6.52 6.56
C ALA A 857 74.88 -6.89 5.11
N GLY A 858 75.18 -5.88 4.30
CA GLY A 858 76.29 -5.89 3.33
C GLY A 858 76.09 -6.50 1.94
N LEU A 859 76.34 -5.62 0.95
CA LEU A 859 77.14 -5.83 -0.28
C LEU A 859 76.46 -6.73 -1.36
N THR A 860 76.27 -6.33 -2.62
CA THR A 860 76.94 -5.39 -3.52
C THR A 860 75.97 -4.89 -4.57
#